data_AF-A0A932DG87-F1
#
_entry.id   AF-A0A932DG87-F1
#
_cell.length_a   1.000
_cell.length_b   1.000
_cell.length_c   1.000
_cell.angle_alpha   90.00
_cell.angle_beta   90.00
_cell.angle_gamma   90.00
#
_symmetry.space_group_name_H-M   'P 1'
#
loop_
_entity.id
_entity.type
_entity.pdbx_description
1 polymer ?
#
loop_
_entity_poly.entity_id
_entity_poly.type
_entity_poly.pdbx_seq_one_letter_code
_entity_poly.pdbx_strand_id
1 'polypeptide(L)'
;MSIATSIERVPPQNLEAEQGVLGSMLLDRDAIARVVELLRAEDFYRDAHRRIYETMSELFERGEPVDLITVTDRLRDKGQLDDVGGASYITSLLNTVPTSANVEYYARIVLQKSMLRQMIAAGTQIAHMGFEGEQDVEMLVDRAEKLVFSIANRRLIQEFLPIREILKESFERIDRRYQDKGTVTGVATGFTDLDQLTSGLQQSDLVIVAARPAMGKCLKFDAEIVDAATGEVVTIQEIVTRRNTTLWTLTAAGVLATTSPSQFVDDGIKPTYRVTTASGRVVETTLSHPFLTSSGWKPLSALSTGEAIAVPAHLPVFGLLDLPAFEVKMLAYLCVDTMPASAVIATDYADAVAVAEAIWAATKPHSQEAGTGSREPGTETTQVLVELPPVRGASQPEVEEALLARHRALNAVGESRYIPELVFTLTREKIALFLSRLLACTSAVEMPDPELSVTVRSTLPSLRMAKQVRHLLLRFGVFAAQRGQELEIRADHVRRLFKEVGILGLERLRMWARYDQEQLLDVGDIGWDPITAIEYAGDFQVYDLTVPDTHNFIADDICVHNTTLSLNIAQHAAITHQTPVAIFSLETSKEQLVQRFLCAEAEVDGSKLRTGFLADSDWPKLARAMGRLSEAPIFIDDSATISVIEMRAKARKLRAEHGLGLIVVDYLQMIQSYKRTENRTQEISEIARSLKSLAKELNIPLIAVSQLSRAVEVTGTRRPMLSHLRECVTADTVVWDADTGRRQTVGQLAASPDWPRLLSLDSDGRLVPVRPSAVFEKGENDVFEVRTSTGRRLKATRNHPVLTPDGWKKLESLKPGDQVAAARGVFAELDWPLAGSPQIRSQVPGVIARSEATKQSPAIGLVDVPAATDMFWDLIVEVSPKGRDLVFDLVMPGTHNFIANGLVAHNSGELEQVADLVVFIYREDYYNPETEKKNIAEIIIAKHRNGPIGLVELFFHKEHSKFANLERRRV
;
A
#
# COMPACT_ATOMS: atom_id res chain seq x y z
N MET A 1 25.26 -47.23 -33.65
CA MET A 1 25.69 -48.48 -32.99
C MET A 1 26.69 -48.15 -31.89
N SER A 2 26.25 -48.09 -30.65
CA SER A 2 27.09 -48.33 -29.47
C SER A 2 26.21 -49.06 -28.46
N ILE A 3 26.54 -50.33 -28.26
CA ILE A 3 25.87 -51.24 -27.34
C ILE A 3 26.16 -50.74 -25.92
N ALA A 4 25.24 -49.96 -25.35
CA ALA A 4 25.18 -49.73 -23.92
C ALA A 4 24.27 -50.82 -23.36
N THR A 5 24.90 -51.86 -22.82
CA THR A 5 24.29 -52.91 -22.00
C THR A 5 23.17 -52.34 -21.13
N SER A 6 21.93 -52.73 -21.41
CA SER A 6 20.77 -52.54 -20.56
C SER A 6 20.96 -53.35 -19.28
N ILE A 7 21.71 -52.80 -18.33
CA ILE A 7 21.66 -53.26 -16.93
C ILE A 7 20.20 -53.06 -16.52
N GLU A 8 19.45 -54.16 -16.31
CA GLU A 8 18.13 -54.11 -15.69
C GLU A 8 18.27 -53.32 -14.38
N ARG A 9 17.80 -52.07 -14.37
CA ARG A 9 17.85 -51.21 -13.19
C ARG A 9 16.75 -51.67 -12.24
N VAL A 10 17.09 -52.62 -11.38
CA VAL A 10 16.21 -53.00 -10.27
C VAL A 10 16.08 -51.79 -9.33
N PRO A 11 14.86 -51.45 -8.86
CA PRO A 11 14.68 -50.38 -7.88
C PRO A 11 15.56 -50.60 -6.64
N PRO A 12 16.13 -49.54 -6.03
CA PRO A 12 16.97 -49.66 -4.84
C PRO A 12 16.32 -50.48 -3.72
N GLN A 13 16.98 -51.56 -3.33
CA GLN A 13 16.50 -52.52 -2.33
C GLN A 13 17.67 -53.14 -1.55
N ASN A 14 17.38 -53.72 -0.39
CA ASN A 14 18.28 -54.61 0.33
C ASN A 14 17.45 -55.67 1.08
N LEU A 15 17.30 -56.84 0.47
CA LEU A 15 16.45 -57.91 1.00
C LEU A 15 17.02 -58.52 2.29
N GLU A 16 18.35 -58.59 2.42
CA GLU A 16 19.02 -59.10 3.61
C GLU A 16 18.75 -58.18 4.82
N ALA A 17 18.77 -56.87 4.62
CA ALA A 17 18.42 -55.90 5.66
C ALA A 17 16.93 -55.98 6.03
N GLU A 18 16.03 -56.16 5.06
CA GLU A 18 14.60 -56.37 5.33
C GLU A 18 14.35 -57.64 6.16
N GLN A 19 14.98 -58.76 5.78
CA GLN A 19 14.95 -60.00 6.56
C GLN A 19 15.56 -59.79 7.94
N GLY A 20 16.61 -58.98 8.03
CA GLY A 20 17.27 -58.60 9.27
C GLY A 20 16.37 -57.84 10.24
N VAL A 21 15.53 -56.94 9.72
CA VAL A 21 14.54 -56.20 10.51
C VAL A 21 13.46 -57.16 11.04
N LEU A 22 12.83 -57.93 10.15
CA LEU A 22 11.72 -58.82 10.52
C LEU A 22 12.17 -59.95 11.46
N GLY A 23 13.36 -60.50 11.23
CA GLY A 23 13.97 -61.50 12.11
C GLY A 23 14.25 -60.93 13.50
N SER A 24 14.77 -59.71 13.59
CA SER A 24 15.01 -59.04 14.89
C SER A 24 13.70 -58.76 15.65
N MET A 25 12.65 -58.37 14.94
CA MET A 25 11.31 -58.13 15.51
C MET A 25 10.68 -59.41 16.07
N LEU A 26 10.90 -60.56 15.43
CA LEU A 26 10.42 -61.87 15.93
C LEU A 26 11.21 -62.40 17.13
N LEU A 27 12.48 -62.00 17.25
CA LEU A 27 13.37 -62.44 18.34
C LEU A 27 13.19 -61.61 19.62
N ASP A 28 12.89 -60.32 19.49
CA ASP A 28 12.95 -59.36 20.59
C ASP A 28 11.83 -58.32 20.48
N ARG A 29 11.04 -58.20 21.55
CA ARG A 29 9.94 -57.23 21.65
C ARG A 29 10.44 -55.79 21.60
N ASP A 30 11.59 -55.48 22.19
CA ASP A 30 12.12 -54.11 22.21
C ASP A 30 12.59 -53.68 20.82
N ALA A 31 12.95 -54.63 19.97
CA ALA A 31 13.28 -54.37 18.57
C ALA A 31 12.05 -53.90 17.78
N ILE A 32 10.86 -54.38 18.10
CA ILE A 32 9.61 -53.96 17.45
C ILE A 32 9.35 -52.47 17.68
N ALA A 33 9.45 -52.01 18.93
CA ALA A 33 9.24 -50.60 19.27
C ALA A 33 10.16 -49.67 18.47
N ARG A 34 11.47 -49.98 18.44
CA ARG A 34 12.47 -49.21 17.69
C ARG A 34 12.24 -49.21 16.18
N VAL A 35 11.72 -50.30 15.62
CA VAL A 35 11.46 -50.39 14.18
C VAL A 35 10.20 -49.63 13.79
N VAL A 36 9.13 -49.73 14.60
CA VAL A 36 7.86 -49.04 14.35
C VAL A 36 8.02 -47.52 14.36
N GLU A 37 8.96 -46.99 15.15
CA GLU A 37 9.34 -45.57 15.12
C GLU A 37 10.02 -45.15 13.79
N LEU A 38 10.76 -46.07 13.15
CA LEU A 38 11.63 -45.74 12.01
C LEU A 38 11.04 -46.11 10.64
N LEU A 39 10.23 -47.16 10.56
CA LEU A 39 9.76 -47.76 9.30
C LEU A 39 8.24 -47.85 9.21
N ARG A 40 7.73 -47.73 7.98
CA ARG A 40 6.35 -48.04 7.61
C ARG A 40 6.33 -49.29 6.74
N ALA A 41 5.16 -49.92 6.65
CA ALA A 41 4.93 -51.08 5.80
C ALA A 41 5.35 -50.85 4.33
N GLU A 42 5.11 -49.65 3.81
CA GLU A 42 5.48 -49.22 2.45
C GLU A 42 7.00 -49.21 2.20
N ASP A 43 7.82 -49.15 3.26
CA ASP A 43 9.28 -49.05 3.16
C ASP A 43 9.94 -50.38 2.78
N PHE A 44 9.23 -51.49 2.95
CA PHE A 44 9.66 -52.80 2.47
C PHE A 44 9.43 -52.91 0.96
N TYR A 45 10.46 -53.35 0.24
CA TYR A 45 10.38 -53.57 -1.21
C TYR A 45 9.53 -54.81 -1.52
N ARG A 46 9.72 -55.90 -0.77
CA ARG A 46 9.02 -57.16 -1.01
C ARG A 46 7.64 -57.14 -0.36
N ASP A 47 6.60 -57.43 -1.14
CA ASP A 47 5.21 -57.43 -0.64
C ASP A 47 5.00 -58.41 0.52
N ALA A 48 5.68 -59.58 0.46
CA ALA A 48 5.69 -60.54 1.57
C ALA A 48 6.21 -59.92 2.87
N HIS A 49 7.30 -59.13 2.81
CA HIS A 49 7.87 -58.47 3.98
C HIS A 49 6.97 -57.37 4.53
N ARG A 50 6.30 -56.62 3.64
CA ARG A 50 5.28 -55.62 4.01
C ARG A 50 4.16 -56.25 4.84
N ARG A 51 3.57 -57.34 4.36
CA ARG A 51 2.45 -58.03 5.04
C ARG A 51 2.86 -58.64 6.38
N ILE A 52 4.08 -59.18 6.43
CA ILE A 52 4.66 -59.69 7.69
C ILE A 52 4.82 -58.53 8.68
N TYR A 53 5.40 -57.40 8.25
CA TYR A 53 5.59 -56.21 9.09
C TYR A 53 4.26 -55.63 9.59
N GLU A 54 3.26 -55.49 8.72
CA GLU A 54 1.92 -55.00 9.07
C GLU A 54 1.28 -55.89 10.13
N THR A 55 1.43 -57.21 10.00
CA THR A 55 0.87 -58.16 10.97
C THR A 55 1.59 -58.08 12.31
N MET A 56 2.92 -57.95 12.32
CA MET A 56 3.69 -57.73 13.56
C MET A 56 3.32 -56.42 14.24
N SER A 57 3.17 -55.34 13.47
CA SER A 57 2.79 -54.02 13.99
C SER A 57 1.39 -54.03 14.57
N GLU A 58 0.43 -54.66 13.89
CA GLU A 58 -0.95 -54.80 14.39
C GLU A 58 -1.02 -55.61 15.69
N LEU A 59 -0.29 -56.73 15.79
CA LEU A 59 -0.23 -57.53 17.01
C LEU A 59 0.39 -56.73 18.16
N PHE A 60 1.46 -55.98 17.88
CA PHE A 60 2.12 -55.11 18.85
C PHE A 60 1.22 -53.98 19.35
N GLU A 61 0.47 -53.32 18.45
CA GLU A 61 -0.51 -52.27 18.79
C GLU A 61 -1.66 -52.80 19.66
N ARG A 62 -2.06 -54.06 19.45
CA ARG A 62 -3.08 -54.76 20.27
C ARG A 62 -2.53 -55.25 21.62
N GLY A 63 -1.22 -55.10 21.86
CA GLY A 63 -0.55 -55.59 23.05
C GLY A 63 -0.41 -57.12 23.09
N GLU A 64 -0.60 -57.80 21.96
CA GLU A 64 -0.43 -59.24 21.82
C GLU A 64 1.07 -59.59 21.63
N PRO A 65 1.54 -60.76 22.11
CA PRO A 65 2.92 -61.18 21.90
C PRO A 65 3.17 -61.40 20.40
N VAL A 66 4.26 -60.83 19.89
CA VAL A 66 4.69 -61.00 18.50
C VAL A 66 5.78 -62.06 18.46
N ASP A 67 5.40 -63.27 18.09
CA ASP A 67 6.30 -64.42 17.97
C ASP A 67 5.94 -65.25 16.72
N LEU A 68 6.72 -66.29 16.43
CA LEU A 68 6.52 -67.12 15.25
C LEU A 68 5.09 -67.69 15.17
N ILE A 69 4.52 -68.12 16.30
CA ILE A 69 3.21 -68.76 16.35
C ILE A 69 2.11 -67.73 16.15
N THR A 70 2.13 -66.63 16.89
CA THR A 70 1.08 -65.60 16.79
C THR A 70 1.08 -64.93 15.42
N VAL A 71 2.24 -64.66 14.84
CA VAL A 71 2.35 -64.08 13.50
C VAL A 71 1.85 -65.06 12.43
N THR A 72 2.21 -66.35 12.52
CA THR A 72 1.72 -67.35 11.54
C THR A 72 0.23 -67.60 11.66
N ASP A 73 -0.33 -67.63 12.87
CA ASP A 73 -1.77 -67.82 13.09
C ASP A 73 -2.56 -66.61 12.58
N ARG A 74 -2.11 -65.40 12.89
CA ARG A 74 -2.73 -64.16 12.40
C ARG A 74 -2.68 -64.03 10.87
N LEU A 75 -1.57 -64.42 10.24
CA LEU A 75 -1.46 -64.45 8.79
C LEU A 75 -2.35 -65.55 8.16
N ARG A 76 -2.55 -66.67 8.86
CA ARG A 76 -3.46 -67.74 8.42
C ARG A 76 -4.92 -67.29 8.48
N ASP A 77 -5.32 -66.64 9.57
CA ASP A 77 -6.66 -66.09 9.74
C ASP A 77 -7.00 -65.04 8.67
N LYS A 78 -6.01 -64.26 8.24
CA LYS A 78 -6.14 -63.31 7.14
C LYS A 78 -6.10 -63.96 5.75
N GLY A 79 -5.83 -65.26 5.65
CA GLY A 79 -5.64 -65.96 4.37
C GLY A 79 -4.38 -65.54 3.60
N GLN A 80 -3.40 -64.94 4.27
CA GLN A 80 -2.18 -64.37 3.67
C GLN A 80 -0.92 -65.21 3.93
N LEU A 81 -1.04 -66.32 4.67
CA LEU A 81 0.11 -67.14 5.06
C LEU A 81 0.86 -67.73 3.86
N ASP A 82 0.14 -68.16 2.82
CA ASP A 82 0.75 -68.71 1.62
C ASP A 82 1.42 -67.62 0.77
N ASP A 83 0.81 -66.42 0.72
CA ASP A 83 1.35 -65.25 -0.01
C ASP A 83 2.72 -64.80 0.51
N VAL A 84 3.00 -65.02 1.79
CA VAL A 84 4.28 -64.63 2.42
C VAL A 84 5.34 -65.73 2.35
N GLY A 85 5.04 -66.89 1.75
CA GLY A 85 5.95 -68.03 1.63
C GLY A 85 5.77 -69.11 2.71
N GLY A 86 4.66 -69.08 3.46
CA GLY A 86 4.30 -70.07 4.46
C GLY A 86 5.08 -69.94 5.78
N ALA A 87 4.74 -70.81 6.74
CA ALA A 87 5.38 -70.82 8.06
C ALA A 87 6.89 -71.12 7.99
N SER A 88 7.35 -71.85 6.96
CA SER A 88 8.76 -72.14 6.72
C SER A 88 9.58 -70.88 6.42
N TYR A 89 9.01 -69.91 5.69
CA TYR A 89 9.69 -68.66 5.40
C TYR A 89 9.82 -67.78 6.64
N ILE A 90 8.76 -67.66 7.45
CA ILE A 90 8.82 -66.87 8.69
C ILE A 90 9.83 -67.49 9.67
N THR A 91 9.92 -68.82 9.70
CA THR A 91 10.94 -69.55 10.48
C THR A 91 12.36 -69.26 9.98
N SER A 92 12.57 -69.07 8.67
CA SER A 92 13.90 -68.75 8.14
C SER A 92 14.37 -67.33 8.48
N LEU A 93 13.44 -66.38 8.69
CA LEU A 93 13.76 -65.02 9.13
C LEU A 93 14.45 -65.01 10.51
N LEU A 94 14.04 -65.90 11.43
CA LEU A 94 14.68 -66.06 12.74
C LEU A 94 16.15 -66.49 12.62
N ASN A 95 16.48 -67.30 11.61
CA ASN A 95 17.84 -67.79 11.39
C ASN A 95 18.73 -66.79 10.64
N THR A 96 18.18 -65.67 10.17
CA THR A 96 18.92 -64.67 9.38
C THR A 96 19.71 -63.70 10.26
N VAL A 97 19.31 -63.52 11.53
CA VAL A 97 19.90 -62.51 12.42
C VAL A 97 20.52 -63.16 13.65
N PRO A 98 21.84 -62.96 13.89
CA PRO A 98 22.49 -63.47 15.11
C PRO A 98 22.04 -62.76 16.39
N THR A 99 21.72 -61.46 16.31
CA THR A 99 21.34 -60.62 17.47
C THR A 99 20.38 -59.49 17.06
N SER A 100 19.35 -59.20 17.88
CA SER A 100 18.42 -58.07 17.67
C SER A 100 19.04 -56.69 17.91
N ALA A 101 20.24 -56.62 18.49
CA ALA A 101 20.91 -55.36 18.85
C ALA A 101 21.15 -54.40 17.67
N ASN A 102 21.36 -54.94 16.46
CA ASN A 102 21.65 -54.15 15.26
C ASN A 102 20.40 -53.78 14.45
N VAL A 103 19.20 -53.98 15.00
CA VAL A 103 17.95 -53.78 14.28
C VAL A 103 17.80 -52.36 13.72
N GLU A 104 18.22 -51.32 14.46
CA GLU A 104 18.18 -49.94 13.98
C GLU A 104 19.06 -49.71 12.75
N TYR A 105 20.21 -50.38 12.69
CA TYR A 105 21.12 -50.27 11.56
C TYR A 105 20.48 -50.87 10.30
N TYR A 106 19.89 -52.06 10.41
CA TYR A 106 19.14 -52.67 9.31
C TYR A 106 17.92 -51.84 8.91
N ALA A 107 17.19 -51.29 9.89
CA ALA A 107 16.05 -50.43 9.64
C ALA A 107 16.43 -49.15 8.88
N ARG A 108 17.55 -48.52 9.24
CA ARG A 108 18.08 -47.35 8.50
C ARG A 108 18.46 -47.70 7.07
N ILE A 109 19.00 -48.89 6.81
CA ILE A 109 19.30 -49.35 5.43
C ILE A 109 18.00 -49.47 4.63
N VAL A 110 16.97 -50.12 5.19
CA VAL A 110 15.66 -50.27 4.53
C VAL A 110 15.04 -48.90 4.25
N LEU A 111 15.06 -47.98 5.23
CA LEU A 111 14.58 -46.62 5.08
C LEU A 111 15.31 -45.85 3.96
N GLN A 112 16.65 -45.92 3.94
CA GLN A 112 17.46 -45.30 2.89
C GLN A 112 17.09 -45.82 1.49
N LYS A 113 16.89 -47.13 1.34
CA LYS A 113 16.47 -47.72 0.06
C LYS A 113 15.04 -47.30 -0.31
N SER A 114 14.13 -47.21 0.65
CA SER A 114 12.78 -46.68 0.44
C SER A 114 12.80 -45.23 -0.05
N MET A 115 13.57 -44.35 0.60
CA MET A 115 13.73 -42.96 0.18
C MET A 115 14.26 -42.83 -1.25
N LEU A 116 15.23 -43.66 -1.64
CA LEU A 116 15.74 -43.70 -3.01
C LEU A 116 14.65 -44.14 -4.02
N ARG A 117 13.80 -45.10 -3.66
CA ARG A 117 12.65 -45.49 -4.51
C ARG A 117 11.62 -44.38 -4.64
N GLN A 118 11.30 -43.69 -3.54
CA GLN A 118 10.38 -42.55 -3.55
C GLN A 118 10.94 -41.39 -4.39
N MET A 119 12.26 -41.15 -4.33
CA MET A 119 12.94 -40.16 -5.17
C MET A 119 12.84 -40.50 -6.66
N ILE A 120 13.00 -41.77 -7.03
CA ILE A 120 12.81 -42.23 -8.41
C ILE A 120 11.35 -42.06 -8.86
N ALA A 121 10.39 -42.37 -7.98
CA ALA A 121 8.96 -42.19 -8.27
C ALA A 121 8.60 -40.72 -8.47
N ALA A 122 9.05 -39.83 -7.58
CA ALA A 122 8.85 -38.39 -7.71
C ALA A 122 9.51 -37.83 -8.97
N GLY A 123 10.75 -38.25 -9.29
CA GLY A 123 11.43 -37.85 -10.52
C GLY A 123 10.68 -38.28 -11.78
N THR A 124 10.14 -39.51 -11.80
CA THR A 124 9.32 -40.01 -12.91
C THR A 124 8.02 -39.21 -13.04
N GLN A 125 7.37 -38.90 -11.93
CA GLN A 125 6.14 -38.10 -11.91
C GLN A 125 6.39 -36.65 -12.37
N ILE A 126 7.50 -36.04 -11.96
CA ILE A 126 7.90 -34.70 -12.41
C ILE A 126 8.19 -34.69 -13.91
N ALA A 127 8.87 -35.71 -14.41
CA ALA A 127 9.09 -35.86 -15.85
C ALA A 127 7.76 -35.98 -16.60
N HIS A 128 6.80 -36.78 -16.11
CA HIS A 128 5.48 -36.93 -16.70
C HIS A 128 4.70 -35.61 -16.75
N MET A 129 4.69 -34.87 -15.64
CA MET A 129 4.06 -33.54 -15.55
C MET A 129 4.61 -32.56 -16.60
N GLY A 130 5.91 -32.64 -16.90
CA GLY A 130 6.54 -31.81 -17.94
C GLY A 130 6.13 -32.17 -19.38
N PHE A 131 5.68 -33.41 -19.63
CA PHE A 131 5.22 -33.85 -20.95
C PHE A 131 3.71 -33.62 -21.18
N GLU A 132 2.90 -33.55 -20.13
CA GLU A 132 1.44 -33.40 -20.23
C GLU A 132 0.96 -31.97 -20.58
N GLY A 133 1.76 -30.92 -20.35
CA GLY A 133 1.65 -29.61 -21.02
C GLY A 133 0.35 -28.77 -20.86
N GLU A 134 -0.63 -29.19 -20.06
CA GLU A 134 -1.95 -28.52 -19.97
C GLU A 134 -2.14 -27.57 -18.76
N GLN A 135 -1.13 -27.39 -17.91
CA GLN A 135 -1.22 -26.57 -16.68
C GLN A 135 -0.20 -25.42 -16.69
N ASP A 136 -0.50 -24.37 -15.92
CA ASP A 136 0.42 -23.27 -15.66
C ASP A 136 1.77 -23.79 -15.15
N VAL A 137 2.86 -23.32 -15.77
CA VAL A 137 4.23 -23.74 -15.46
C VAL A 137 4.57 -23.50 -13.99
N GLU A 138 4.05 -22.42 -13.39
CA GLU A 138 4.31 -22.11 -11.97
C GLU A 138 3.64 -23.12 -11.04
N MET A 139 2.43 -23.58 -11.36
CA MET A 139 1.73 -24.63 -10.62
C MET A 139 2.43 -26.00 -10.74
N LEU A 140 3.02 -26.29 -11.90
CA LEU A 140 3.81 -27.51 -12.11
C LEU A 140 5.09 -27.50 -11.26
N VAL A 141 5.75 -26.35 -11.13
CA VAL A 141 6.93 -26.16 -10.27
C VAL A 141 6.58 -26.34 -8.79
N ASP A 142 5.50 -25.70 -8.29
CA ASP A 142 5.05 -25.87 -6.89
C ASP A 142 4.68 -27.33 -6.58
N ARG A 143 4.04 -28.04 -7.52
CA ARG A 143 3.72 -29.45 -7.35
C ARG A 143 4.98 -30.34 -7.35
N ALA A 144 5.96 -30.02 -8.19
CA ALA A 144 7.26 -30.69 -8.18
C ALA A 144 8.01 -30.46 -6.86
N GLU A 145 8.01 -29.22 -6.33
CA GLU A 145 8.59 -28.90 -5.02
C GLU A 145 7.92 -29.67 -3.89
N LYS A 146 6.58 -29.73 -3.86
CA LYS A 146 5.82 -30.50 -2.85
C LYS A 146 6.16 -31.99 -2.88
N LEU A 147 6.29 -32.59 -4.07
CA LEU A 147 6.68 -33.99 -4.23
C LEU A 147 8.08 -34.26 -3.67
N VAL A 148 9.07 -33.43 -4.04
CA VAL A 148 10.44 -33.55 -3.53
C VAL A 148 10.50 -33.32 -2.01
N PHE A 149 9.77 -32.34 -1.51
CA PHE A 149 9.74 -32.00 -0.09
C PHE A 149 9.13 -33.09 0.78
N SER A 150 8.09 -33.79 0.29
CA SER A 150 7.47 -34.90 1.03
C SER A 150 8.45 -36.03 1.38
N ILE A 151 9.49 -36.21 0.55
CA ILE A 151 10.57 -37.19 0.76
C ILE A 151 11.54 -36.70 1.84
N ALA A 152 11.83 -35.39 1.87
CA ALA A 152 12.72 -34.78 2.86
C ALA A 152 12.09 -34.72 4.27
N ASN A 153 10.76 -34.57 4.35
CA ASN A 153 10.06 -34.31 5.61
C ASN A 153 9.74 -35.58 6.43
N ARG A 154 10.03 -36.80 5.93
CA ARG A 154 9.89 -38.04 6.71
C ARG A 154 10.86 -38.13 7.90
N ARG A 155 11.84 -37.21 8.00
CA ARG A 155 12.77 -37.09 9.15
C ARG A 155 12.22 -36.29 10.34
N LEU A 156 11.04 -35.68 10.23
CA LEU A 156 10.47 -34.80 11.25
C LEU A 156 9.01 -35.19 11.54
N ILE A 157 8.81 -36.35 12.17
CA ILE A 157 7.62 -36.54 12.99
C ILE A 157 7.90 -35.75 14.28
N GLN A 158 7.12 -34.71 14.56
CA GLN A 158 7.13 -34.09 15.88
C GLN A 158 6.57 -35.11 16.88
N GLU A 159 7.46 -35.83 17.56
CA GLU A 159 7.10 -36.68 18.68
C GLU A 159 6.75 -35.85 19.91
N PHE A 160 5.89 -36.39 20.78
CA PHE A 160 5.70 -35.86 22.12
C PHE A 160 6.98 -36.07 22.92
N LEU A 161 7.81 -35.04 23.04
CA LEU A 161 8.98 -35.07 23.91
C LEU A 161 8.51 -35.04 25.38
N PRO A 162 8.96 -35.97 26.23
CA PRO A 162 8.62 -35.95 27.65
C PRO A 162 9.22 -34.69 28.30
N ILE A 163 8.43 -34.02 29.15
CA ILE A 163 8.80 -32.72 29.74
C ILE A 163 10.18 -32.75 30.41
N ARG A 164 10.63 -33.89 30.96
CA ARG A 164 11.94 -34.07 31.58
C ARG A 164 13.11 -33.75 30.63
N GLU A 165 12.97 -34.05 29.35
CA GLU A 165 14.01 -33.83 28.33
C GLU A 165 14.06 -32.34 27.97
N ILE A 166 12.90 -31.72 27.77
CA ILE A 166 12.76 -30.28 27.55
C ILE A 166 13.24 -29.47 28.77
N LEU A 167 12.95 -29.95 29.99
CA LEU A 167 13.36 -29.30 31.25
C LEU A 167 14.86 -29.28 31.41
N LYS A 168 15.58 -30.34 31.02
CA LYS A 168 17.04 -30.38 31.09
C LYS A 168 17.64 -29.31 30.17
N GLU A 169 17.20 -29.25 28.92
CA GLU A 169 17.65 -28.22 27.96
C GLU A 169 17.26 -26.81 28.42
N SER A 170 16.03 -26.65 28.94
CA SER A 170 15.54 -25.36 29.46
C SER A 170 16.35 -24.91 30.67
N PHE A 171 16.72 -25.82 31.57
CA PHE A 171 17.54 -25.51 32.73
C PHE A 171 18.97 -25.13 32.32
N GLU A 172 19.57 -25.84 31.35
CA GLU A 172 20.88 -25.47 30.79
C GLU A 172 20.86 -24.09 30.10
N ARG A 173 19.73 -23.70 29.48
CA ARG A 173 19.54 -22.35 28.93
C ARG A 173 19.41 -21.30 30.05
N ILE A 174 18.72 -21.62 31.14
CA ILE A 174 18.59 -20.73 32.32
C ILE A 174 19.94 -20.59 33.04
N ASP A 175 20.70 -21.67 33.20
CA ASP A 175 22.00 -21.67 33.87
C ASP A 175 23.04 -20.87 33.07
N ARG A 176 23.08 -21.03 31.73
CA ARG A 176 23.88 -20.16 30.85
C ARG A 176 23.50 -18.68 31.03
N ARG A 177 22.20 -18.36 31.07
CA ARG A 177 21.73 -16.98 31.30
C ARG A 177 22.11 -16.44 32.68
N TYR A 178 22.08 -17.28 33.71
CA TYR A 178 22.51 -16.89 35.05
C TYR A 178 24.00 -16.55 35.10
N GLN A 179 24.82 -17.29 34.36
CA GLN A 179 26.26 -17.04 34.24
C GLN A 179 26.60 -15.78 33.44
N ASP A 180 25.83 -15.49 32.38
CA ASP A 180 26.11 -14.37 31.46
C ASP A 180 25.73 -12.98 32.00
N LYS A 181 25.00 -12.86 33.12
CA LYS A 181 24.59 -11.59 33.77
C LYS A 181 23.96 -10.51 32.86
N GLY A 182 23.66 -10.81 31.60
CA GLY A 182 23.07 -9.90 30.63
C GLY A 182 21.57 -9.72 30.84
N THR A 183 21.07 -8.50 30.65
CA THR A 183 19.65 -8.15 30.80
C THR A 183 18.79 -8.51 29.59
N VAL A 184 19.39 -8.87 28.45
CA VAL A 184 18.70 -9.12 27.17
C VAL A 184 18.77 -10.61 26.81
N THR A 185 17.62 -11.26 26.65
CA THR A 185 17.51 -12.70 26.36
C THR A 185 17.30 -13.02 24.89
N GLY A 186 16.84 -12.04 24.11
CA GLY A 186 16.62 -12.09 22.67
C GLY A 186 17.66 -11.28 21.87
N VAL A 187 17.35 -10.96 20.61
CA VAL A 187 18.17 -10.05 19.79
C VAL A 187 18.00 -8.62 20.34
N ALA A 188 19.11 -8.00 20.76
CA ALA A 188 19.09 -6.65 21.31
C ALA A 188 18.69 -5.62 20.24
N THR A 189 17.79 -4.69 20.61
CA THR A 189 17.32 -3.64 19.71
C THR A 189 18.27 -2.44 19.64
N GLY A 190 19.14 -2.29 20.65
CA GLY A 190 20.03 -1.14 20.81
C GLY A 190 19.39 0.03 21.55
N PHE A 191 18.10 -0.09 21.91
CA PHE A 191 17.39 0.89 22.71
C PHE A 191 17.19 0.34 24.12
N THR A 192 17.87 0.92 25.11
CA THR A 192 17.96 0.35 26.46
C THR A 192 16.59 0.21 27.13
N ASP A 193 15.74 1.24 27.01
CA ASP A 193 14.40 1.23 27.61
C ASP A 193 13.47 0.23 26.89
N LEU A 194 13.65 0.03 25.58
CA LEU A 194 12.90 -0.97 24.80
C LEU A 194 13.35 -2.39 25.14
N ASP A 195 14.67 -2.61 25.26
CA ASP A 195 15.25 -3.89 25.64
C ASP A 195 14.93 -4.26 27.09
N GLN A 196 14.75 -3.29 27.99
CA GLN A 196 14.26 -3.55 29.36
C GLN A 196 12.82 -4.04 29.38
N LEU A 197 11.95 -3.50 28.52
CA LEU A 197 10.54 -3.91 28.44
C LEU A 197 10.37 -5.26 27.71
N THR A 198 11.14 -5.48 26.65
CA THR A 198 10.99 -6.64 25.76
C THR A 198 11.96 -7.78 26.08
N SER A 199 13.02 -7.51 26.87
CA SER A 199 14.19 -8.40 27.01
C SER A 199 14.85 -8.74 25.66
N GLY A 200 14.74 -7.84 24.68
CA GLY A 200 15.14 -8.03 23.29
C GLY A 200 14.10 -8.82 22.48
N LEU A 201 14.31 -8.91 21.17
CA LEU A 201 13.41 -9.62 20.26
C LEU A 201 13.58 -11.13 20.41
N GLN A 202 12.55 -11.82 20.89
CA GLN A 202 12.64 -13.26 21.16
C GLN A 202 12.55 -14.09 19.88
N GLN A 203 13.19 -15.25 19.91
CA GLN A 203 13.14 -16.20 18.81
C GLN A 203 11.71 -16.67 18.56
N SER A 204 11.39 -16.94 17.30
CA SER A 204 10.06 -17.34 16.84
C SER A 204 8.96 -16.26 16.91
N ASP A 205 9.24 -15.05 17.42
CA ASP A 205 8.24 -13.99 17.51
C ASP A 205 8.02 -13.28 16.17
N LEU A 206 6.75 -12.95 15.90
CA LEU A 206 6.35 -12.00 14.88
C LEU A 206 6.11 -10.64 15.55
N VAL A 207 6.95 -9.67 15.20
CA VAL A 207 6.90 -8.30 15.69
C VAL A 207 6.32 -7.41 14.59
N ILE A 208 5.19 -6.78 14.86
CA ILE A 208 4.58 -5.81 13.95
C ILE A 208 4.95 -4.41 14.40
N VAL A 209 5.65 -3.68 13.55
CA VAL A 209 5.95 -2.25 13.75
C VAL A 209 5.01 -1.47 12.87
N ALA A 210 4.02 -0.84 13.49
CA ALA A 210 2.98 -0.12 12.80
C ALA A 210 3.14 1.39 13.00
N ALA A 211 3.25 2.12 11.90
CA ALA A 211 3.32 3.58 11.94
C ALA A 211 2.41 4.12 10.84
N ARG A 212 1.85 5.32 11.06
CA ARG A 212 1.21 6.04 9.96
C ARG A 212 2.27 6.30 8.89
N PRO A 213 1.99 6.13 7.58
CA PRO A 213 2.85 6.63 6.51
C PRO A 213 3.33 8.03 6.86
N ALA A 214 4.52 8.43 6.41
CA ALA A 214 4.91 9.83 6.55
C ALA A 214 3.85 10.67 5.83
N MET A 215 2.93 11.23 6.62
CA MET A 215 1.87 12.06 6.07
C MET A 215 2.57 13.27 5.47
N GLY A 216 1.96 13.87 4.48
CA GLY A 216 2.57 15.08 3.96
C GLY A 216 1.97 15.51 2.67
N LYS A 217 1.59 14.62 1.76
CA LYS A 217 1.12 15.03 0.43
C LYS A 217 -0.31 15.60 0.42
N CYS A 218 -0.74 16.18 1.53
CA CYS A 218 -2.00 16.87 1.70
C CYS A 218 -1.88 18.28 1.13
N LEU A 219 -2.63 18.55 0.07
CA LEU A 219 -2.81 19.88 -0.50
C LEU A 219 -4.20 20.40 -0.17
N LYS A 220 -4.33 21.73 -0.11
CA LYS A 220 -5.64 22.37 0.00
C LYS A 220 -6.53 22.02 -1.20
N PHE A 221 -7.84 21.95 -0.99
CA PHE A 221 -8.84 21.54 -2.00
C PHE A 221 -8.75 22.23 -3.36
N ASP A 222 -8.33 23.49 -3.39
CA ASP A 222 -8.20 24.33 -4.58
C ASP A 222 -6.80 24.30 -5.21
N ALA A 223 -5.90 23.43 -4.74
CA ALA A 223 -4.60 23.24 -5.37
C ALA A 223 -4.77 22.74 -6.81
N GLU A 224 -4.12 23.43 -7.76
CA GLU A 224 -4.25 23.20 -9.19
C GLU A 224 -3.18 22.21 -9.67
N ILE A 225 -3.62 21.15 -10.35
CA ILE A 225 -2.76 20.09 -10.89
C ILE A 225 -2.99 20.02 -12.41
N VAL A 226 -1.91 19.87 -13.18
CA VAL A 226 -2.03 19.66 -14.64
C VAL A 226 -2.16 18.18 -14.93
N ASP A 227 -3.22 17.81 -15.64
CA ASP A 227 -3.34 16.45 -16.18
C ASP A 227 -2.31 16.26 -17.30
N ALA A 228 -1.40 15.31 -17.10
CA ALA A 228 -0.30 15.03 -18.02
C ALA A 228 -0.74 14.45 -19.37
N ALA A 229 -1.96 13.89 -19.45
CA ALA A 229 -2.50 13.35 -20.69
C ALA A 229 -3.24 14.40 -21.53
N THR A 230 -3.95 15.35 -20.89
CA THR A 230 -4.83 16.30 -21.60
C THR A 230 -4.33 17.74 -21.60
N GLY A 231 -3.45 18.11 -20.67
CA GLY A 231 -3.02 19.48 -20.44
C GLY A 231 -4.05 20.36 -19.73
N GLU A 232 -5.18 19.79 -19.29
CA GLU A 232 -6.19 20.46 -18.47
C GLU A 232 -5.63 20.81 -17.09
N VAL A 233 -6.01 21.97 -16.54
CA VAL A 233 -5.69 22.36 -15.17
C VAL A 233 -6.91 22.02 -14.30
N VAL A 234 -6.75 21.07 -13.37
CA VAL A 234 -7.82 20.50 -12.56
C VAL A 234 -7.48 20.66 -11.08
N THR A 235 -8.46 20.93 -10.23
CA THR A 235 -8.21 21.00 -8.78
C THR A 235 -8.01 19.61 -8.18
N ILE A 236 -7.24 19.51 -7.09
CA ILE A 236 -7.05 18.22 -6.40
C ILE A 236 -8.38 17.63 -5.90
N GLN A 237 -9.33 18.47 -5.49
CA GLN A 237 -10.68 18.03 -5.11
C GLN A 237 -11.42 17.37 -6.29
N GLU A 238 -11.36 17.97 -7.48
CA GLU A 238 -11.95 17.40 -8.68
C GLU A 238 -11.27 16.10 -9.09
N ILE A 239 -9.95 16.01 -8.98
CA ILE A 239 -9.19 14.78 -9.23
C ILE A 239 -9.67 13.66 -8.28
N VAL A 240 -9.80 13.94 -6.98
CA VAL A 240 -10.28 12.96 -6.01
C VAL A 240 -11.73 12.54 -6.27
N THR A 241 -12.55 13.47 -6.76
CA THR A 241 -13.95 13.20 -7.10
C THR A 241 -14.07 12.35 -8.37
N ARG A 242 -13.29 12.66 -9.42
CA ARG A 242 -13.33 11.98 -10.73
C ARG A 242 -12.63 10.62 -10.71
N ARG A 243 -11.66 10.40 -9.79
CA ARG A 243 -10.83 9.17 -9.65
C ARG A 243 -10.13 8.72 -10.93
N ASN A 244 -9.85 9.66 -11.84
CA ASN A 244 -9.24 9.38 -13.14
C ASN A 244 -8.45 10.60 -13.60
N THR A 245 -7.12 10.53 -13.56
CA THR A 245 -6.20 11.56 -14.07
C THR A 245 -4.82 10.96 -14.29
N THR A 246 -4.02 11.58 -15.16
CA THR A 246 -2.60 11.28 -15.30
C THR A 246 -1.78 12.41 -14.70
N LEU A 247 -0.84 12.09 -13.82
CA LEU A 247 -0.01 13.08 -13.13
C LEU A 247 1.40 13.12 -13.69
N TRP A 248 2.03 14.29 -13.60
CA TRP A 248 3.48 14.42 -13.71
C TRP A 248 4.14 14.02 -12.40
N THR A 249 5.20 13.21 -12.49
CA THR A 249 6.02 12.72 -11.38
C THR A 249 7.50 12.90 -11.72
N LEU A 250 8.36 12.90 -10.72
CA LEU A 250 9.81 13.00 -10.85
C LEU A 250 10.45 11.64 -10.58
N THR A 251 11.20 11.12 -11.54
CA THR A 251 12.00 9.90 -11.36
C THR A 251 13.18 10.14 -10.40
N ALA A 252 13.78 9.07 -9.90
CA ALA A 252 14.99 9.17 -9.04
C ALA A 252 16.17 9.89 -9.71
N ALA A 253 16.19 9.99 -11.04
CA ALA A 253 17.18 10.72 -11.82
C ALA A 253 16.89 12.23 -11.95
N GLY A 254 15.80 12.73 -11.36
CA GLY A 254 15.38 14.13 -11.50
C GLY A 254 14.75 14.45 -12.86
N VAL A 255 14.28 13.44 -13.58
CA VAL A 255 13.63 13.55 -14.90
C VAL A 255 12.12 13.40 -14.74
N LEU A 256 11.34 14.22 -15.45
CA LEU A 256 9.88 14.15 -15.44
C LEU A 256 9.35 12.90 -16.15
N ALA A 257 8.39 12.22 -15.51
CA ALA A 257 7.66 11.08 -16.06
C ALA A 257 6.16 11.22 -15.76
N THR A 258 5.34 10.37 -16.37
CA THR A 258 3.89 10.34 -16.13
C THR A 258 3.47 9.10 -15.36
N THR A 259 2.41 9.21 -14.59
CA THR A 259 1.88 8.10 -13.76
C THR A 259 0.40 8.32 -13.45
N SER A 260 -0.30 7.27 -13.00
CA SER A 260 -1.70 7.36 -12.58
C SER A 260 -1.81 7.09 -11.08
N PRO A 261 -2.61 7.87 -10.32
CA PRO A 261 -2.81 7.61 -8.89
C PRO A 261 -3.48 6.26 -8.66
N SER A 262 -2.97 5.48 -7.70
CA SER A 262 -3.60 4.24 -7.25
C SER A 262 -4.66 4.47 -6.17
N GLN A 263 -4.64 5.62 -5.51
CA GLN A 263 -5.61 5.99 -4.48
C GLN A 263 -5.89 7.49 -4.47
N PHE A 264 -7.15 7.84 -4.20
CA PHE A 264 -7.66 9.20 -4.11
C PHE A 264 -8.26 9.41 -2.72
N VAL A 265 -7.73 10.35 -1.94
CA VAL A 265 -8.02 10.47 -0.51
C VAL A 265 -8.53 11.87 -0.19
N ASP A 266 -9.72 11.93 0.40
CA ASP A 266 -10.22 13.09 1.14
C ASP A 266 -9.65 13.04 2.56
N ASP A 267 -8.85 14.03 2.93
CA ASP A 267 -8.06 14.04 4.15
C ASP A 267 -8.62 15.03 5.21
N GLY A 268 -9.86 15.49 5.01
CA GLY A 268 -10.60 16.34 5.95
C GLY A 268 -10.06 17.76 6.08
N ILE A 269 -10.49 18.48 7.12
CA ILE A 269 -10.07 19.85 7.39
C ILE A 269 -8.77 19.86 8.21
N LYS A 270 -7.70 20.50 7.69
CA LYS A 270 -6.39 20.63 8.35
C LYS A 270 -5.85 22.06 8.26
N PRO A 271 -4.97 22.47 9.19
CA PRO A 271 -4.26 23.73 9.10
C PRO A 271 -3.34 23.73 7.89
N THR A 272 -3.56 24.65 6.96
CA THR A 272 -2.73 24.85 5.77
C THR A 272 -1.87 26.10 5.91
N TYR A 273 -0.73 26.05 5.24
CA TYR A 273 0.31 27.06 5.26
C TYR A 273 0.65 27.40 3.82
N ARG A 274 0.58 28.69 3.51
CA ARG A 274 0.94 29.27 2.22
C ARG A 274 2.44 29.41 2.13
N VAL A 275 3.03 28.75 1.14
CA VAL A 275 4.45 28.83 0.81
C VAL A 275 4.58 29.67 -0.45
N THR A 276 5.33 30.77 -0.38
CA THR A 276 5.62 31.65 -1.52
C THR A 276 7.09 31.57 -1.89
N THR A 277 7.42 31.43 -3.18
CA THR A 277 8.81 31.38 -3.68
C THR A 277 9.29 32.72 -4.22
N ALA A 278 10.59 32.84 -4.53
CA ALA A 278 11.22 34.04 -5.07
C ALA A 278 10.79 34.32 -6.50
N SER A 279 10.42 33.30 -7.27
CA SER A 279 9.74 33.47 -8.55
C SER A 279 8.26 33.85 -8.42
N GLY A 280 7.71 33.94 -7.20
CA GLY A 280 6.31 34.18 -6.92
C GLY A 280 5.40 32.97 -7.12
N ARG A 281 5.90 31.73 -7.06
CA ARG A 281 5.02 30.54 -6.99
C ARG A 281 4.39 30.47 -5.61
N VAL A 282 3.16 29.97 -5.54
CA VAL A 282 2.42 29.85 -4.28
C VAL A 282 1.75 28.49 -4.22
N VAL A 283 1.93 27.80 -3.10
CA VAL A 283 1.24 26.56 -2.76
C VAL A 283 0.72 26.62 -1.34
N GLU A 284 -0.47 26.07 -1.10
CA GLU A 284 -1.04 25.93 0.24
C GLU A 284 -1.08 24.45 0.66
N THR A 285 -0.28 24.11 1.67
CA THR A 285 -0.06 22.71 2.09
C THR A 285 -0.11 22.56 3.61
N THR A 286 -0.21 21.33 4.10
CA THR A 286 0.02 21.07 5.53
C THR A 286 1.49 21.21 5.91
N LEU A 287 1.84 21.49 7.17
CA LEU A 287 3.26 21.56 7.61
C LEU A 287 4.06 20.28 7.41
N SER A 288 3.36 19.15 7.36
CA SER A 288 3.94 17.86 7.04
C SER A 288 4.27 17.70 5.56
N HIS A 289 3.77 18.58 4.70
CA HIS A 289 3.99 18.46 3.28
C HIS A 289 5.47 18.50 3.00
N PRO A 290 6.04 17.43 2.40
CA PRO A 290 7.43 17.46 1.93
C PRO A 290 7.66 18.66 1.04
N PHE A 291 8.90 19.01 0.69
CA PHE A 291 9.40 19.97 -0.29
C PHE A 291 10.75 19.42 -0.78
N LEU A 292 10.97 19.26 -2.09
CA LEU A 292 12.28 18.85 -2.62
C LEU A 292 13.18 20.05 -2.44
N THR A 293 14.29 19.93 -1.74
CA THR A 293 15.32 20.97 -1.70
C THR A 293 16.57 20.47 -2.40
N SER A 294 17.55 21.34 -2.63
CA SER A 294 18.85 20.92 -3.17
C SER A 294 19.51 19.84 -2.30
N SER A 295 19.14 19.79 -1.02
CA SER A 295 19.57 18.82 0.01
C SER A 295 18.65 17.56 0.10
N GLY A 296 17.63 17.46 -0.77
CA GLY A 296 16.64 16.38 -0.79
C GLY A 296 15.32 16.77 -0.12
N TRP A 297 14.46 15.78 0.10
CA TRP A 297 13.09 15.97 0.61
C TRP A 297 13.07 16.43 2.08
N LYS A 298 12.45 17.59 2.35
CA LYS A 298 12.21 18.15 3.69
C LYS A 298 10.73 18.54 3.85
N PRO A 299 10.04 18.25 4.95
CA PRO A 299 8.69 18.78 5.19
C PRO A 299 8.71 20.30 5.42
N LEU A 300 7.59 20.98 5.14
CA LEU A 300 7.42 22.42 5.24
C LEU A 300 7.78 22.96 6.64
N SER A 301 7.42 22.22 7.68
CA SER A 301 7.81 22.47 9.07
C SER A 301 9.32 22.61 9.32
N ALA A 302 10.16 22.12 8.41
CA ALA A 302 11.61 22.20 8.51
C ALA A 302 12.25 23.07 7.42
N LEU A 303 11.44 23.80 6.66
CA LEU A 303 11.91 24.81 5.73
C LEU A 303 11.88 26.18 6.40
N SER A 304 12.83 27.03 6.00
CA SER A 304 12.88 28.43 6.39
C SER A 304 12.91 29.30 5.15
N THR A 305 12.51 30.57 5.29
CA THR A 305 12.66 31.55 4.22
C THR A 305 14.14 31.65 3.81
N GLY A 306 14.39 31.67 2.51
CA GLY A 306 15.73 31.60 1.91
C GLY A 306 16.16 30.21 1.42
N GLU A 307 15.59 29.12 1.93
CA GLU A 307 15.87 27.78 1.39
C GLU A 307 15.20 27.58 0.02
N ALA A 308 15.92 26.98 -0.93
CA ALA A 308 15.42 26.73 -2.28
C ALA A 308 14.74 25.37 -2.43
N ILE A 309 13.53 25.40 -2.99
CA ILE A 309 12.73 24.21 -3.29
C ILE A 309 12.75 23.92 -4.79
N ALA A 310 12.61 22.65 -5.18
CA ALA A 310 12.55 22.29 -6.59
C ALA A 310 11.22 22.75 -7.17
N VAL A 311 11.31 23.33 -8.36
CA VAL A 311 10.18 23.73 -9.18
C VAL A 311 10.45 23.24 -10.60
N PRO A 312 9.45 22.84 -11.39
CA PRO A 312 9.65 22.42 -12.76
C PRO A 312 10.25 23.58 -13.54
N ALA A 313 11.30 23.27 -14.29
CA ALA A 313 11.92 24.18 -15.25
C ALA A 313 11.19 24.10 -16.61
N HIS A 314 10.48 23.01 -16.86
CA HIS A 314 9.71 22.75 -18.06
C HIS A 314 8.55 21.78 -17.79
N LEU A 315 7.39 21.96 -18.42
CA LEU A 315 6.26 21.04 -18.37
C LEU A 315 5.68 20.82 -19.79
N PRO A 316 6.25 19.92 -20.62
CA PRO A 316 5.91 19.77 -22.04
C PRO A 316 4.55 19.11 -22.30
N VAL A 317 3.48 19.71 -21.78
CA VAL A 317 2.11 19.20 -21.95
C VAL A 317 1.27 20.20 -22.75
N PHE A 318 0.76 19.72 -23.88
CA PHE A 318 -0.08 20.47 -24.81
C PHE A 318 -1.31 19.63 -25.12
N GLY A 319 -2.46 20.25 -25.28
CA GLY A 319 -3.69 19.52 -25.59
C GLY A 319 -3.85 19.27 -27.08
N LEU A 320 -5.02 18.75 -27.45
CA LEU A 320 -5.36 18.36 -28.82
C LEU A 320 -6.30 19.34 -29.52
N LEU A 321 -6.76 20.40 -28.85
CA LEU A 321 -7.73 21.33 -29.39
C LEU A 321 -7.07 22.25 -30.42
N ASP A 322 -7.42 22.09 -31.69
CA ASP A 322 -6.89 22.92 -32.79
C ASP A 322 -7.92 23.97 -33.21
N LEU A 323 -7.94 25.10 -32.49
CA LEU A 323 -8.80 26.22 -32.88
C LEU A 323 -8.27 26.97 -34.11
N PRO A 324 -9.14 27.53 -34.96
CA PRO A 324 -8.72 28.40 -36.04
C PRO A 324 -7.84 29.54 -35.54
N ALA A 325 -6.78 29.87 -36.29
CA ALA A 325 -5.77 30.84 -35.84
C ALA A 325 -6.36 32.23 -35.53
N PHE A 326 -7.40 32.64 -36.24
CA PHE A 326 -8.08 33.92 -36.00
C PHE A 326 -8.80 33.94 -34.64
N GLU A 327 -9.47 32.84 -34.24
CA GLU A 327 -10.13 32.74 -32.93
C GLU A 327 -9.10 32.81 -31.79
N VAL A 328 -7.98 32.12 -31.94
CA VAL A 328 -6.89 32.12 -30.94
C VAL A 328 -6.27 33.51 -30.78
N LYS A 329 -6.03 34.22 -31.90
CA LYS A 329 -5.55 35.61 -31.87
C LYS A 329 -6.55 36.51 -31.14
N MET A 330 -7.84 36.38 -31.47
CA MET A 330 -8.90 37.19 -30.90
C MET A 330 -9.10 36.95 -29.40
N LEU A 331 -9.04 35.68 -28.95
CA LEU A 331 -9.04 35.34 -27.53
C LEU A 331 -7.90 36.03 -26.77
N ALA A 332 -6.70 36.09 -27.35
CA ALA A 332 -5.55 36.74 -26.72
C ALA A 332 -5.76 38.25 -26.55
N TYR A 333 -6.33 38.93 -27.55
CA TYR A 333 -6.60 40.37 -27.48
C TYR A 333 -7.73 40.71 -26.51
N LEU A 334 -8.81 39.93 -26.53
CA LEU A 334 -9.94 40.09 -25.60
C LEU A 334 -9.54 39.84 -24.14
N CYS A 335 -8.49 39.05 -23.88
CA CYS A 335 -8.00 38.85 -22.51
C CYS A 335 -7.35 40.12 -21.91
N VAL A 336 -6.88 41.09 -22.70
CA VAL A 336 -6.05 42.21 -22.20
C VAL A 336 -6.62 43.61 -22.47
N ASP A 337 -7.77 43.73 -23.16
CA ASP A 337 -8.45 44.99 -23.52
C ASP A 337 -7.55 46.07 -24.15
N THR A 338 -6.38 45.68 -24.65
CA THR A 338 -5.34 46.58 -25.12
C THR A 338 -4.95 46.20 -26.54
N MET A 339 -4.98 47.21 -27.42
CA MET A 339 -4.56 47.05 -28.80
C MET A 339 -3.04 47.07 -28.88
N PRO A 340 -2.44 46.27 -29.79
CA PRO A 340 -0.99 46.21 -29.92
C PRO A 340 -0.42 47.56 -30.38
N ALA A 341 0.69 47.99 -29.77
CA ALA A 341 1.33 49.28 -30.04
C ALA A 341 2.04 49.35 -31.43
N SER A 342 2.18 48.23 -32.14
CA SER A 342 2.90 48.13 -33.41
C SER A 342 1.95 48.05 -34.61
N ALA A 343 2.22 48.87 -35.62
CA ALA A 343 1.43 48.96 -36.86
C ALA A 343 1.30 47.63 -37.62
N VAL A 344 2.32 46.77 -37.54
CA VAL A 344 2.34 45.43 -38.20
C VAL A 344 1.41 44.43 -37.49
N ILE A 345 1.27 44.55 -36.18
CA ILE A 345 0.42 43.67 -35.36
C ILE A 345 -1.05 44.12 -35.45
N ALA A 346 -1.28 45.44 -35.56
CA ALA A 346 -2.59 46.02 -35.80
C ALA A 346 -3.20 45.55 -37.15
N THR A 347 -2.38 45.32 -38.18
CA THR A 347 -2.85 44.76 -39.47
C THR A 347 -3.28 43.29 -39.33
N ASP A 348 -2.52 42.48 -38.60
CA ASP A 348 -2.82 41.06 -38.35
C ASP A 348 -4.04 40.86 -37.42
N TYR A 349 -4.35 41.85 -36.56
CA TYR A 349 -5.60 41.92 -35.80
C TYR A 349 -6.79 42.26 -36.68
N ALA A 350 -6.67 43.27 -37.55
CA ALA A 350 -7.69 43.64 -38.51
C ALA A 350 -8.12 42.44 -39.40
N ASP A 351 -7.14 41.67 -39.87
CA ASP A 351 -7.39 40.47 -40.66
C ASP A 351 -8.10 39.36 -39.84
N ALA A 352 -7.75 39.19 -38.56
CA ALA A 352 -8.40 38.21 -37.69
C ALA A 352 -9.88 38.56 -37.41
N VAL A 353 -10.18 39.85 -37.21
CA VAL A 353 -11.55 40.36 -37.03
C VAL A 353 -12.35 40.20 -38.32
N ALA A 354 -11.78 40.57 -39.48
CA ALA A 354 -12.44 40.42 -40.77
C ALA A 354 -12.77 38.94 -41.11
N VAL A 355 -11.88 38.01 -40.75
CA VAL A 355 -12.12 36.57 -40.91
C VAL A 355 -13.20 36.05 -39.95
N ALA A 356 -13.20 36.53 -38.69
CA ALA A 356 -14.25 36.19 -37.72
C ALA A 356 -15.64 36.70 -38.17
N GLU A 357 -15.71 37.94 -38.69
CA GLU A 357 -16.91 38.51 -39.29
C GLU A 357 -17.39 37.68 -40.49
N ALA A 358 -16.49 37.26 -41.38
CA ALA A 358 -16.83 36.46 -42.56
C ALA A 358 -17.40 35.08 -42.18
N ILE A 359 -16.84 34.43 -41.15
CA ILE A 359 -17.31 33.12 -40.67
C ILE A 359 -18.64 33.25 -39.93
N TRP A 360 -18.81 34.29 -39.10
CA TRP A 360 -20.07 34.60 -38.43
C TRP A 360 -21.19 34.93 -39.42
N ALA A 361 -20.89 35.72 -40.45
CA ALA A 361 -21.80 36.01 -41.54
C ALA A 361 -22.19 34.73 -42.31
N ALA A 362 -21.26 33.77 -42.46
CA ALA A 362 -21.50 32.49 -43.11
C ALA A 362 -22.26 31.47 -42.24
N THR A 363 -22.31 31.66 -40.91
CA THR A 363 -22.92 30.70 -39.96
C THR A 363 -24.27 31.14 -39.40
N LYS A 364 -24.82 32.28 -39.82
CA LYS A 364 -26.22 32.63 -39.51
C LYS A 364 -27.21 31.75 -40.29
N PRO A 365 -28.22 31.14 -39.64
CA PRO A 365 -29.41 30.64 -40.32
C PRO A 365 -30.11 31.81 -41.02
N HIS A 366 -30.46 31.63 -42.30
CA HIS A 366 -31.18 32.64 -43.07
C HIS A 366 -32.53 32.99 -42.41
N SER A 367 -32.73 34.27 -42.10
CA SER A 367 -34.07 34.86 -41.96
C SER A 367 -34.07 36.25 -42.59
N GLN A 368 -35.10 36.47 -43.41
CA GLN A 368 -35.31 37.52 -44.39
C GLN A 368 -35.55 38.94 -43.81
N GLU A 369 -35.27 39.90 -44.70
CA GLU A 369 -35.93 41.21 -44.93
C GLU A 369 -35.55 42.50 -44.16
N ALA A 370 -34.85 43.37 -44.92
CA ALA A 370 -35.16 44.75 -45.33
C ALA A 370 -35.50 45.87 -44.30
N GLY A 371 -34.75 46.98 -44.40
CA GLY A 371 -35.16 48.29 -43.88
C GLY A 371 -34.12 49.40 -44.12
N THR A 372 -34.43 50.34 -45.01
CA THR A 372 -33.62 51.46 -45.51
C THR A 372 -33.63 52.72 -44.63
N GLY A 373 -32.55 53.52 -44.60
CA GLY A 373 -32.57 54.90 -44.06
C GLY A 373 -31.25 55.68 -44.26
N SER A 374 -31.36 56.95 -44.66
CA SER A 374 -30.38 57.82 -45.33
C SER A 374 -29.57 58.80 -44.44
N ARG A 375 -28.42 59.28 -44.96
CA ARG A 375 -27.51 60.34 -44.43
C ARG A 375 -27.97 61.77 -44.79
N GLU A 376 -27.60 62.79 -43.99
CA GLU A 376 -26.82 64.02 -44.40
C GLU A 376 -26.53 65.04 -43.23
N PRO A 377 -25.69 66.12 -43.37
CA PRO A 377 -24.49 66.37 -42.53
C PRO A 377 -24.33 67.78 -41.86
N GLY A 378 -23.22 68.00 -41.11
CA GLY A 378 -22.65 69.30 -40.65
C GLY A 378 -22.38 69.35 -39.12
N THR A 379 -21.31 69.93 -38.52
CA THR A 379 -20.21 70.83 -38.92
C THR A 379 -19.05 70.74 -37.89
N GLU A 380 -17.85 71.12 -38.33
CA GLU A 380 -16.50 70.91 -37.75
C GLU A 380 -16.09 71.76 -36.52
N THR A 381 -15.11 71.30 -35.73
CA THR A 381 -13.81 72.01 -35.60
C THR A 381 -12.68 71.13 -35.03
N THR A 382 -11.48 71.37 -35.55
CA THR A 382 -10.30 70.49 -35.62
C THR A 382 -9.27 70.74 -34.52
N GLN A 383 -8.63 69.67 -34.02
CA GLN A 383 -7.22 69.70 -33.59
C GLN A 383 -6.51 68.44 -34.11
N VAL A 384 -5.37 68.64 -34.77
CA VAL A 384 -4.66 67.61 -35.55
C VAL A 384 -3.80 66.74 -34.63
N LEU A 385 -4.21 65.48 -34.47
CA LEU A 385 -3.35 64.34 -34.17
C LEU A 385 -3.24 63.51 -35.46
N VAL A 386 -2.06 62.97 -35.79
CA VAL A 386 -1.92 62.09 -36.96
C VAL A 386 -2.60 60.75 -36.64
N GLU A 387 -3.88 60.64 -36.98
CA GLU A 387 -4.65 59.40 -36.94
C GLU A 387 -4.36 58.56 -38.19
N LEU A 388 -3.88 57.33 -37.97
CA LEU A 388 -3.97 56.27 -38.97
C LEU A 388 -5.47 55.96 -39.19
N PRO A 389 -5.92 55.65 -40.41
CA PRO A 389 -7.34 55.41 -40.67
C PRO A 389 -7.85 54.29 -39.75
N PRO A 390 -9.00 54.47 -39.08
CA PRO A 390 -9.60 53.39 -38.31
C PRO A 390 -9.87 52.25 -39.30
N VAL A 391 -9.36 51.07 -38.96
CA VAL A 391 -9.71 49.84 -39.66
C VAL A 391 -11.22 49.72 -39.61
N ARG A 392 -11.89 49.86 -40.77
CA ARG A 392 -13.34 49.67 -40.88
C ARG A 392 -13.67 48.25 -40.38
N GLY A 393 -14.41 48.16 -39.28
CA GLY A 393 -14.84 46.91 -38.63
C GLY A 393 -14.38 46.77 -37.17
N ALA A 394 -13.33 47.48 -36.75
CA ALA A 394 -12.72 47.29 -35.42
C ALA A 394 -13.52 47.80 -34.21
N SER A 395 -14.72 48.34 -34.42
CA SER A 395 -15.62 48.82 -33.38
C SER A 395 -17.07 48.54 -33.73
N GLN A 396 -17.38 47.29 -34.10
CA GLN A 396 -18.75 46.78 -34.09
C GLN A 396 -19.03 46.14 -32.72
N PRO A 397 -19.93 46.72 -31.89
CA PRO A 397 -20.36 46.12 -30.63
C PRO A 397 -20.83 44.66 -30.79
N GLU A 398 -21.38 44.31 -31.96
CA GLU A 398 -22.02 43.03 -32.24
C GLU A 398 -21.05 41.83 -32.32
N VAL A 399 -19.80 42.02 -32.77
CA VAL A 399 -18.79 40.92 -32.87
C VAL A 399 -18.17 40.65 -31.51
N GLU A 400 -17.82 41.72 -30.79
CA GLU A 400 -17.38 41.65 -29.40
C GLU A 400 -18.47 40.98 -28.54
N GLU A 401 -19.73 41.40 -28.67
CA GLU A 401 -20.86 40.84 -27.95
C GLU A 401 -21.15 39.38 -28.33
N ALA A 402 -20.99 38.97 -29.60
CA ALA A 402 -21.15 37.57 -30.02
C ALA A 402 -20.06 36.64 -29.46
N LEU A 403 -18.81 37.13 -29.34
CA LEU A 403 -17.69 36.36 -28.78
C LEU A 403 -17.75 36.32 -27.26
N LEU A 404 -18.11 37.42 -26.62
CA LEU A 404 -18.42 37.49 -25.19
C LEU A 404 -19.61 36.58 -24.84
N ALA A 405 -20.61 36.47 -25.73
CA ALA A 405 -21.73 35.54 -25.58
C ALA A 405 -21.31 34.06 -25.70
N ARG A 406 -20.35 33.74 -26.60
CA ARG A 406 -19.83 32.38 -26.80
C ARG A 406 -18.82 31.95 -25.73
N HIS A 407 -18.09 32.91 -25.15
CA HIS A 407 -17.04 32.70 -24.15
C HIS A 407 -17.24 33.62 -22.93
N ARG A 408 -18.23 33.29 -22.10
CA ARG A 408 -18.68 34.08 -20.93
C ARG A 408 -17.56 34.48 -19.94
N ALA A 409 -16.42 33.78 -19.95
CA ALA A 409 -15.22 34.06 -19.16
C ALA A 409 -14.56 35.42 -19.47
N LEU A 410 -14.74 35.94 -20.69
CA LEU A 410 -14.09 37.16 -21.18
C LEU A 410 -14.78 38.46 -20.69
N ASN A 411 -15.97 38.36 -20.08
CA ASN A 411 -16.73 39.49 -19.53
C ASN A 411 -16.27 39.95 -18.14
N ALA A 412 -15.18 39.40 -17.60
CA ALA A 412 -14.71 39.69 -16.25
C ALA A 412 -13.87 40.99 -16.20
N VAL A 413 -14.31 41.95 -15.39
CA VAL A 413 -13.66 43.26 -15.22
C VAL A 413 -12.71 43.23 -14.01
N GLY A 414 -11.54 43.86 -14.12
CA GLY A 414 -10.59 44.02 -13.01
C GLY A 414 -9.94 42.71 -12.56
N GLU A 415 -9.85 42.50 -11.24
CA GLU A 415 -9.15 41.35 -10.64
C GLU A 415 -9.73 39.98 -11.00
N SER A 416 -10.97 39.94 -11.49
CA SER A 416 -11.67 38.71 -11.88
C SER A 416 -11.27 38.19 -13.27
N ARG A 417 -10.44 38.91 -14.02
CA ARG A 417 -10.04 38.58 -15.40
C ARG A 417 -9.09 37.38 -15.44
N TYR A 418 -9.32 36.43 -16.35
CA TYR A 418 -8.55 35.19 -16.45
C TYR A 418 -8.50 34.63 -17.87
N ILE A 419 -7.52 33.77 -18.15
CA ILE A 419 -7.41 33.01 -19.39
C ILE A 419 -8.45 31.87 -19.38
N PRO A 420 -9.32 31.75 -20.41
CA PRO A 420 -10.29 30.67 -20.51
C PRO A 420 -9.65 29.27 -20.48
N GLU A 421 -10.28 28.32 -19.79
CA GLU A 421 -9.76 26.94 -19.62
C GLU A 421 -9.44 26.23 -20.95
N LEU A 422 -10.22 26.50 -22.01
CA LEU A 422 -9.98 25.92 -23.33
C LEU A 422 -8.59 26.25 -23.89
N VAL A 423 -7.97 27.36 -23.47
CA VAL A 423 -6.64 27.75 -23.95
C VAL A 423 -5.58 26.77 -23.46
N PHE A 424 -5.77 26.16 -22.28
CA PHE A 424 -4.84 25.19 -21.71
C PHE A 424 -4.88 23.82 -22.40
N THR A 425 -5.93 23.55 -23.19
CA THR A 425 -6.10 22.31 -23.96
C THR A 425 -5.82 22.50 -25.46
N LEU A 426 -5.35 23.69 -25.87
CA LEU A 426 -4.94 23.96 -27.24
C LEU A 426 -3.68 23.19 -27.65
N THR A 427 -3.51 22.98 -28.96
CA THR A 427 -2.26 22.46 -29.53
C THR A 427 -1.08 23.41 -29.27
N ARG A 428 0.14 22.87 -29.29
CA ARG A 428 1.39 23.59 -29.01
C ARG A 428 1.51 24.87 -29.84
N GLU A 429 1.22 24.79 -31.13
CA GLU A 429 1.28 25.90 -32.08
C GLU A 429 0.28 27.00 -31.73
N LYS A 430 -0.91 26.62 -31.23
CA LYS A 430 -1.98 27.56 -30.88
C LYS A 430 -1.74 28.22 -29.53
N ILE A 431 -1.18 27.51 -28.55
CA ILE A 431 -0.74 28.14 -27.28
C ILE A 431 0.39 29.14 -27.56
N ALA A 432 1.35 28.78 -28.41
CA ALA A 432 2.41 29.70 -28.84
C ALA A 432 1.82 30.95 -29.51
N LEU A 433 0.87 30.77 -30.43
CA LEU A 433 0.17 31.86 -31.10
C LEU A 433 -0.60 32.75 -30.12
N PHE A 434 -1.32 32.17 -29.16
CA PHE A 434 -2.05 32.89 -28.12
C PHE A 434 -1.10 33.76 -27.27
N LEU A 435 -0.06 33.14 -26.72
CA LEU A 435 0.95 33.82 -25.90
C LEU A 435 1.67 34.92 -26.68
N SER A 436 2.03 34.64 -27.94
CA SER A 436 2.66 35.61 -28.85
C SER A 436 1.86 36.90 -28.94
N ARG A 437 0.53 36.80 -29.10
CA ARG A 437 -0.36 37.97 -29.23
C ARG A 437 -0.58 38.66 -27.90
N LEU A 438 -0.81 37.89 -26.85
CA LEU A 438 -1.06 38.42 -25.51
C LEU A 438 0.14 39.22 -24.99
N LEU A 439 1.35 38.67 -25.12
CA LEU A 439 2.59 39.32 -24.70
C LEU A 439 2.94 40.51 -25.60
N ALA A 440 2.60 40.47 -26.90
CA ALA A 440 2.80 41.64 -27.76
C ALA A 440 2.00 42.88 -27.33
N CYS A 441 0.86 42.70 -26.63
CA CYS A 441 0.07 43.80 -26.09
C CYS A 441 0.55 44.26 -24.70
N THR A 442 1.15 43.36 -23.92
CA THR A 442 1.37 43.57 -22.47
C THR A 442 2.84 43.66 -22.07
N SER A 443 3.77 43.30 -22.96
CA SER A 443 5.19 43.24 -22.66
C SER A 443 5.96 44.46 -23.19
N ALA A 444 6.86 44.98 -22.36
CA ALA A 444 7.93 45.89 -22.71
C ALA A 444 9.28 45.15 -22.70
N VAL A 445 10.20 45.57 -23.56
CA VAL A 445 11.54 44.98 -23.64
C VAL A 445 12.59 46.01 -23.25
N GLU A 446 13.34 45.67 -22.22
CA GLU A 446 14.43 46.50 -21.67
C GLU A 446 15.76 45.93 -22.16
N MET A 447 16.58 46.79 -22.77
CA MET A 447 17.93 46.45 -23.27
C MET A 447 18.95 47.41 -22.65
N PRO A 448 19.39 47.17 -21.41
CA PRO A 448 20.42 47.99 -20.78
C PRO A 448 21.78 47.86 -21.50
N ASP A 449 22.05 46.70 -22.09
CA ASP A 449 23.21 46.46 -22.97
C ASP A 449 22.80 45.56 -24.15
N PRO A 450 22.79 46.06 -25.41
CA PRO A 450 22.39 45.29 -26.60
C PRO A 450 23.21 44.03 -26.87
N GLU A 451 24.43 43.93 -26.32
CA GLU A 451 25.32 42.77 -26.54
C GLU A 451 25.28 41.77 -25.37
N LEU A 452 24.87 42.18 -24.16
CA LEU A 452 25.03 41.38 -22.93
C LEU A 452 23.74 41.08 -22.16
N SER A 453 22.67 41.90 -22.25
CA SER A 453 21.47 41.64 -21.44
C SER A 453 20.18 42.19 -22.05
N VAL A 454 19.17 41.30 -22.17
CA VAL A 454 17.81 41.63 -22.62
C VAL A 454 16.82 41.09 -21.59
N THR A 455 15.89 41.92 -21.13
CA THR A 455 14.83 41.51 -20.20
C THR A 455 13.48 41.86 -20.78
N VAL A 456 12.51 40.94 -20.68
CA VAL A 456 11.11 41.19 -21.07
C VAL A 456 10.29 41.33 -19.80
N ARG A 457 9.62 42.48 -19.62
CA ARG A 457 8.68 42.72 -18.53
C ARG A 457 7.28 42.78 -19.09
N SER A 458 6.33 42.06 -18.49
CA SER A 458 4.93 42.05 -18.91
C SER A 458 4.02 42.34 -17.73
N THR A 459 3.16 43.34 -17.86
CA THR A 459 2.16 43.68 -16.82
C THR A 459 0.80 43.19 -17.28
N LEU A 460 0.19 42.28 -16.51
CA LEU A 460 -1.10 41.68 -16.87
C LEU A 460 -2.27 42.24 -16.05
N PRO A 461 -3.52 42.14 -16.55
CA PRO A 461 -4.68 42.74 -15.89
C PRO A 461 -5.03 42.19 -14.50
N SER A 462 -4.60 40.97 -14.15
CA SER A 462 -4.91 40.35 -12.87
C SER A 462 -3.78 39.42 -12.38
N LEU A 463 -3.72 39.20 -11.06
CA LEU A 463 -2.78 38.27 -10.43
C LEU A 463 -2.98 36.83 -10.95
N ARG A 464 -4.26 36.43 -11.10
CA ARG A 464 -4.65 35.13 -11.64
C ARG A 464 -4.14 34.95 -13.07
N MET A 465 -4.29 35.96 -13.90
CA MET A 465 -3.83 35.92 -15.29
C MET A 465 -2.30 35.90 -15.39
N ALA A 466 -1.59 36.62 -14.52
CA ALA A 466 -0.12 36.52 -14.39
C ALA A 466 0.33 35.09 -14.06
N LYS A 467 -0.35 34.43 -13.11
CA LYS A 467 -0.11 33.01 -12.77
C LYS A 467 -0.34 32.10 -13.98
N GLN A 468 -1.44 32.31 -14.70
CA GLN A 468 -1.82 31.52 -15.89
C GLN A 468 -0.87 31.70 -17.08
N VAL A 469 -0.44 32.92 -17.39
CA VAL A 469 0.55 33.17 -18.46
C VAL A 469 1.91 32.58 -18.10
N ARG A 470 2.36 32.72 -16.84
CA ARG A 470 3.57 32.06 -16.36
C ARG A 470 3.49 30.55 -16.54
N HIS A 471 2.34 29.95 -16.23
CA HIS A 471 2.11 28.52 -16.42
C HIS A 471 2.20 28.10 -17.89
N LEU A 472 1.57 28.82 -18.80
CA LEU A 472 1.63 28.54 -20.24
C LEU A 472 3.05 28.71 -20.80
N LEU A 473 3.81 29.71 -20.33
CA LEU A 473 5.23 29.91 -20.70
C LEU A 473 6.12 28.74 -20.24
N LEU A 474 5.83 28.17 -19.07
CA LEU A 474 6.56 27.02 -18.53
C LEU A 474 6.43 25.78 -19.44
N ARG A 475 5.31 25.64 -20.18
CA ARG A 475 5.13 24.58 -21.17
C ARG A 475 6.11 24.65 -22.34
N PHE A 476 6.64 25.84 -22.63
CA PHE A 476 7.71 26.05 -23.61
C PHE A 476 9.10 26.10 -22.96
N GLY A 477 9.20 25.84 -21.64
CA GLY A 477 10.46 25.90 -20.89
C GLY A 477 10.97 27.33 -20.70
N VAL A 478 10.06 28.31 -20.75
CA VAL A 478 10.37 29.72 -20.52
C VAL A 478 10.03 30.06 -19.08
N PHE A 479 11.05 30.38 -18.28
CA PHE A 479 10.86 30.78 -16.89
C PHE A 479 10.55 32.27 -16.82
N ALA A 480 9.48 32.62 -16.10
CA ALA A 480 9.10 34.01 -15.81
C ALA A 480 8.95 34.19 -14.29
N ALA A 481 9.69 35.15 -13.72
CA ALA A 481 9.53 35.53 -12.32
C ALA A 481 8.32 36.45 -12.19
N GLN A 482 7.45 36.21 -11.20
CA GLN A 482 6.23 36.97 -10.99
C GLN A 482 6.33 37.85 -9.74
N ARG A 483 5.95 39.13 -9.86
CA ARG A 483 5.75 40.06 -8.74
C ARG A 483 4.38 40.72 -8.88
N GLY A 484 3.40 40.20 -8.16
CA GLY A 484 2.01 40.62 -8.33
C GLY A 484 1.52 40.35 -9.75
N GLN A 485 1.10 41.40 -10.44
CA GLN A 485 0.60 41.37 -11.82
C GLN A 485 1.72 41.41 -12.89
N GLU A 486 2.97 41.63 -12.47
CA GLU A 486 4.11 41.74 -13.38
C GLU A 486 4.86 40.42 -13.53
N LEU A 487 5.28 40.13 -14.75
CA LEU A 487 6.14 39.01 -15.13
C LEU A 487 7.46 39.55 -15.68
N GLU A 488 8.59 39.02 -15.19
CA GLU A 488 9.94 39.34 -15.66
C GLU A 488 10.60 38.09 -16.24
N ILE A 489 11.04 38.15 -17.49
CA ILE A 489 11.76 37.09 -18.19
C ILE A 489 13.18 37.58 -18.46
N ARG A 490 14.16 36.88 -17.88
CA ARG A 490 15.59 37.22 -17.95
C ARG A 490 16.25 36.67 -19.21
N ALA A 491 17.40 37.25 -19.56
CA ALA A 491 18.12 37.04 -20.82
C ALA A 491 18.21 35.56 -21.28
N ASP A 492 18.51 34.64 -20.36
CA ASP A 492 18.68 33.20 -20.66
C ASP A 492 17.40 32.55 -21.19
N HIS A 493 16.22 33.00 -20.74
CA HIS A 493 14.92 32.48 -21.17
C HIS A 493 14.28 33.30 -22.29
N VAL A 494 14.71 34.55 -22.48
CA VAL A 494 14.23 35.42 -23.57
C VAL A 494 14.53 34.80 -24.95
N ARG A 495 15.68 34.15 -25.12
CA ARG A 495 16.02 33.42 -26.36
C ARG A 495 15.01 32.32 -26.68
N ARG A 496 14.69 31.49 -25.67
CA ARG A 496 13.72 30.40 -25.80
C ARG A 496 12.31 30.94 -26.04
N LEU A 497 11.92 32.03 -25.40
CA LEU A 497 10.66 32.75 -25.65
C LEU A 497 10.55 33.19 -27.12
N PHE A 498 11.58 33.82 -27.69
CA PHE A 498 11.56 34.24 -29.09
C PHE A 498 11.58 33.08 -30.08
N LYS A 499 12.26 31.98 -29.75
CA LYS A 499 12.33 30.78 -30.59
C LYS A 499 11.03 29.98 -30.59
N GLU A 500 10.47 29.73 -29.41
CA GLU A 500 9.37 28.78 -29.23
C GLU A 500 7.97 29.44 -29.27
N VAL A 501 7.85 30.68 -28.79
CA VAL A 501 6.57 31.43 -28.73
C VAL A 501 6.53 32.52 -29.79
N GLY A 502 7.64 33.23 -29.98
CA GLY A 502 7.81 34.24 -31.02
C GLY A 502 6.95 35.49 -30.82
N ILE A 503 7.45 36.48 -30.09
CA ILE A 503 6.82 37.79 -29.97
C ILE A 503 7.07 38.58 -31.28
N LEU A 504 6.01 38.88 -32.04
CA LEU A 504 6.07 39.66 -33.29
C LEU A 504 6.20 41.16 -32.95
N GLY A 505 7.07 41.89 -33.64
CA GLY A 505 7.29 43.34 -33.43
C GLY A 505 8.72 43.76 -33.08
N LEU A 506 9.61 42.81 -32.74
CA LEU A 506 11.00 43.06 -32.35
C LEU A 506 11.99 42.38 -33.31
N GLU A 507 11.92 42.71 -34.60
CA GLU A 507 12.69 42.03 -35.66
C GLU A 507 14.21 42.03 -35.41
N ARG A 508 14.73 43.10 -34.80
CA ARG A 508 16.16 43.23 -34.45
C ARG A 508 16.62 42.15 -33.44
N LEU A 509 15.78 41.80 -32.48
CA LEU A 509 16.05 40.74 -31.48
C LEU A 509 15.81 39.34 -32.02
N ARG A 510 14.87 39.17 -32.96
CA ARG A 510 14.69 37.90 -33.69
C ARG A 510 15.91 37.56 -34.54
N MET A 511 16.54 38.57 -35.15
CA MET A 511 17.81 38.38 -35.86
C MET A 511 18.94 38.03 -34.89
N TRP A 512 19.06 38.73 -33.75
CA TRP A 512 20.02 38.39 -32.69
C TRP A 512 19.89 36.94 -32.21
N ALA A 513 18.66 36.47 -31.92
CA ALA A 513 18.40 35.09 -31.50
C ALA A 513 18.69 34.03 -32.59
N ARG A 514 18.75 34.42 -33.87
CA ARG A 514 19.15 33.54 -34.98
C ARG A 514 20.66 33.46 -35.19
N TYR A 515 21.40 34.50 -34.83
CA TYR A 515 22.85 34.58 -35.05
C TYR A 515 23.67 33.82 -33.99
N ASP A 516 23.19 33.71 -32.76
CA ASP A 516 23.92 33.10 -31.62
C ASP A 516 23.59 31.60 -31.44
N GLN A 517 23.64 30.83 -32.53
CA GLN A 517 23.11 29.45 -32.62
C GLN A 517 23.96 28.34 -31.98
N GLU A 518 25.06 28.66 -31.31
CA GLU A 518 25.88 27.66 -30.61
C GLU A 518 25.64 27.73 -29.09
N GLN A 519 25.15 26.61 -28.53
CA GLN A 519 24.89 26.35 -27.10
C GLN A 519 23.58 26.91 -26.53
N LEU A 520 22.46 26.22 -26.79
CA LEU A 520 21.41 26.10 -25.78
C LEU A 520 21.88 25.03 -24.79
N LEU A 521 22.30 25.44 -23.60
CA LEU A 521 22.63 24.53 -22.49
C LEU A 521 21.42 23.62 -22.21
N ASP A 522 21.70 22.32 -22.02
CA ASP A 522 20.74 21.33 -21.52
C ASP A 522 20.30 21.78 -20.12
N VAL A 523 19.11 22.38 -20.04
CA VAL A 523 18.52 22.81 -18.76
C VAL A 523 17.73 21.61 -18.24
N GLY A 524 18.16 21.03 -17.12
CA GLY A 524 17.47 19.91 -16.49
C GLY A 524 15.99 20.21 -16.19
N ASP A 525 15.20 19.16 -15.97
CA ASP A 525 13.74 19.25 -15.85
C ASP A 525 13.23 20.04 -14.62
N ILE A 526 14.11 20.29 -13.64
CA ILE A 526 13.82 21.02 -12.40
C ILE A 526 14.79 22.19 -12.19
N GLY A 527 14.31 23.27 -11.59
CA GLY A 527 15.09 24.42 -11.10
C GLY A 527 14.93 24.60 -9.59
N TRP A 528 15.83 25.36 -8.97
CA TRP A 528 15.81 25.63 -7.52
C TRP A 528 15.34 27.06 -7.24
N ASP A 529 14.24 27.19 -6.51
CA ASP A 529 13.56 28.47 -6.25
C ASP A 529 13.46 28.77 -4.74
N PRO A 530 14.13 29.82 -4.22
CA PRO A 530 14.13 30.18 -2.80
C PRO A 530 12.74 30.50 -2.25
N ILE A 531 12.42 30.03 -1.05
CA ILE A 531 11.19 30.40 -0.33
C ILE A 531 11.31 31.84 0.17
N THR A 532 10.33 32.70 -0.10
CA THR A 532 10.27 34.08 0.40
C THR A 532 9.33 34.24 1.59
N ALA A 533 8.28 33.42 1.69
CA ALA A 533 7.34 33.46 2.82
C ALA A 533 6.73 32.08 3.11
N ILE A 534 6.49 31.80 4.39
CA ILE A 534 5.68 30.67 4.88
C ILE A 534 4.68 31.27 5.89
N GLU A 535 3.40 31.25 5.55
CA GLU A 535 2.35 31.93 6.32
C GLU A 535 1.22 30.96 6.64
N TYR A 536 0.67 31.02 7.86
CA TYR A 536 -0.54 30.26 8.17
C TYR A 536 -1.73 30.79 7.35
N ALA A 537 -2.34 29.92 6.54
CA ALA A 537 -3.43 30.30 5.65
C ALA A 537 -4.82 30.07 6.28
N GLY A 538 -4.95 29.11 7.20
CA GLY A 538 -6.19 28.75 7.88
C GLY A 538 -6.46 27.24 7.87
N ASP A 539 -7.58 26.83 8.45
CA ASP A 539 -8.02 25.44 8.43
C ASP A 539 -8.91 25.19 7.21
N PHE A 540 -8.44 24.36 6.27
CA PHE A 540 -9.15 24.08 5.03
C PHE A 540 -9.24 22.59 4.75
N GLN A 541 -10.23 22.22 3.94
CA GLN A 541 -10.35 20.88 3.37
C GLN A 541 -9.08 20.54 2.57
N VAL A 542 -8.47 19.39 2.84
CA VAL A 542 -7.27 18.90 2.17
C VAL A 542 -7.48 17.53 1.55
N TYR A 543 -6.72 17.24 0.50
CA TYR A 543 -6.78 15.99 -0.28
C TYR A 543 -5.38 15.42 -0.49
N ASP A 544 -5.27 14.12 -0.70
CA ASP A 544 -4.01 13.40 -0.95
C ASP A 544 -4.20 12.33 -2.05
N LEU A 545 -3.11 12.01 -2.76
CA LEU A 545 -3.05 11.01 -3.83
C LEU A 545 -1.91 10.01 -3.56
N THR A 546 -2.20 8.71 -3.67
CA THR A 546 -1.16 7.67 -3.61
C THR A 546 -0.68 7.39 -5.03
N VAL A 547 0.64 7.45 -5.25
CA VAL A 547 1.27 7.26 -6.56
C VAL A 547 2.22 6.05 -6.53
N PRO A 548 2.02 5.03 -7.39
CA PRO A 548 2.91 3.87 -7.51
C PRO A 548 4.34 4.23 -7.94
N ASP A 549 5.30 3.39 -7.54
CA ASP A 549 6.72 3.35 -7.96
C ASP A 549 7.60 4.56 -7.61
N THR A 550 7.12 5.76 -7.94
CA THR A 550 7.85 7.02 -7.72
C THR A 550 7.53 7.63 -6.36
N HIS A 551 6.44 7.18 -5.72
CA HIS A 551 5.94 7.70 -4.46
C HIS A 551 5.89 9.23 -4.45
N ASN A 552 5.63 9.84 -5.60
CA ASN A 552 5.55 11.28 -5.76
C ASN A 552 4.66 11.74 -6.92
N PHE A 553 4.15 12.96 -6.79
CA PHE A 553 3.53 13.68 -7.89
C PHE A 553 3.80 15.18 -7.72
N ILE A 554 3.91 15.87 -8.84
CA ILE A 554 4.06 17.32 -8.89
C ILE A 554 2.67 17.91 -8.71
N ALA A 555 2.44 18.44 -7.51
CA ALA A 555 1.29 19.27 -7.25
C ALA A 555 1.80 20.46 -6.47
N ASP A 556 1.94 21.56 -7.20
CA ASP A 556 2.82 22.67 -6.84
C ASP A 556 4.23 22.24 -6.35
N ASP A 557 4.70 21.06 -6.82
CA ASP A 557 6.09 20.62 -7.05
C ASP A 557 6.81 19.49 -6.21
N ILE A 558 6.23 18.61 -5.32
CA ILE A 558 6.98 18.12 -4.07
C ILE A 558 6.58 16.73 -3.22
N CYS A 559 7.42 15.99 -2.32
CA CYS A 559 7.37 14.49 -1.79
C CYS A 559 8.08 13.85 -0.40
N VAL A 560 7.59 12.80 0.43
CA VAL A 560 8.05 12.24 1.85
C VAL A 560 8.05 10.66 2.26
N HIS A 561 8.72 10.10 3.39
CA HIS A 561 8.63 8.65 4.00
C HIS A 561 9.03 8.19 5.52
N ASN A 562 8.87 6.86 5.92
CA ASN A 562 8.58 6.19 7.26
C ASN A 562 9.41 4.96 7.84
N THR A 563 10.33 4.32 7.10
CA THR A 563 10.98 3.00 7.35
C THR A 563 12.02 2.91 8.50
N THR A 564 12.33 4.01 9.17
CA THR A 564 13.62 4.23 9.84
C THR A 564 13.90 3.39 11.10
N LEU A 565 12.89 3.11 11.94
CA LEU A 565 13.11 2.42 13.23
C LEU A 565 13.60 0.98 13.03
N SER A 566 12.97 0.22 12.12
CA SER A 566 13.31 -1.17 11.84
C SER A 566 14.72 -1.32 11.29
N LEU A 567 15.17 -0.35 10.48
CA LEU A 567 16.54 -0.33 9.97
C LEU A 567 17.56 -0.07 11.09
N ASN A 568 17.31 0.85 12.01
CA ASN A 568 18.25 1.10 13.12
C ASN A 568 18.40 -0.12 14.03
N ILE A 569 17.32 -0.89 14.27
CA ILE A 569 17.38 -2.16 15.01
C ILE A 569 18.22 -3.20 14.25
N ALA A 570 17.95 -3.39 12.95
CA ALA A 570 18.71 -4.31 12.10
C ALA A 570 20.21 -3.96 12.07
N GLN A 571 20.51 -2.67 11.93
CA GLN A 571 21.87 -2.14 11.93
C GLN A 571 22.59 -2.41 13.24
N HIS A 572 21.95 -2.15 14.38
CA HIS A 572 22.54 -2.39 15.69
C HIS A 572 22.83 -3.88 15.92
N ALA A 573 21.88 -4.76 15.57
CA ALA A 573 22.06 -6.21 15.69
C ALA A 573 23.21 -6.73 14.82
N ALA A 574 23.33 -6.25 13.58
CA ALA A 574 24.37 -6.68 12.66
C ALA A 574 25.75 -6.12 13.02
N ILE A 575 25.87 -4.83 13.34
CA ILE A 575 27.17 -4.20 13.61
C ILE A 575 27.70 -4.59 14.98
N THR A 576 26.88 -4.45 16.03
CA THR A 576 27.31 -4.61 17.42
C THR A 576 27.41 -6.08 17.83
N HIS A 577 26.42 -6.88 17.42
CA HIS A 577 26.28 -8.26 17.85
C HIS A 577 26.64 -9.27 16.76
N GLN A 578 27.06 -8.82 15.57
CA GLN A 578 27.41 -9.67 14.43
C GLN A 578 26.31 -10.68 14.10
N THR A 579 25.05 -10.30 14.35
CA THR A 579 23.88 -11.15 14.10
C THR A 579 23.52 -11.03 12.61
N PRO A 580 23.49 -12.13 11.85
CA PRO A 580 23.12 -12.07 10.44
C PRO A 580 21.66 -11.64 10.26
N VAL A 581 21.41 -10.59 9.47
CA VAL A 581 20.08 -10.00 9.27
C VAL A 581 19.69 -10.06 7.79
N ALA A 582 18.49 -10.55 7.50
CA ALA A 582 17.88 -10.48 6.17
C ALA A 582 16.84 -9.36 6.13
N ILE A 583 16.91 -8.51 5.12
CA ILE A 583 16.01 -7.37 4.90
C ILE A 583 15.32 -7.55 3.55
N PHE A 584 14.01 -7.75 3.56
CA PHE A 584 13.16 -7.74 2.37
C PHE A 584 12.52 -6.36 2.24
N SER A 585 12.99 -5.58 1.29
CA SER A 585 12.59 -4.19 1.06
C SER A 585 11.78 -4.07 -0.22
N LEU A 586 10.47 -3.97 -0.07
CA LEU A 586 9.51 -3.94 -1.18
C LEU A 586 9.22 -2.52 -1.67
N GLU A 587 9.51 -1.51 -0.84
CA GLU A 587 9.26 -0.10 -1.14
C GLU A 587 10.52 0.69 -1.48
N THR A 588 11.67 0.35 -0.89
CA THR A 588 12.93 1.12 -1.02
C THR A 588 14.02 0.30 -1.70
N SER A 589 14.78 0.88 -2.64
CA SER A 589 15.89 0.15 -3.29
C SER A 589 17.04 -0.14 -2.32
N LYS A 590 17.84 -1.17 -2.62
CA LYS A 590 19.00 -1.52 -1.79
C LYS A 590 20.01 -0.37 -1.67
N GLU A 591 20.22 0.43 -2.71
CA GLU A 591 21.14 1.58 -2.68
C GLU A 591 20.66 2.64 -1.70
N GLN A 592 19.36 2.93 -1.71
CA GLN A 592 18.75 3.90 -0.79
C GLN A 592 18.80 3.40 0.66
N LEU A 593 18.64 2.10 0.90
CA LEU A 593 18.81 1.50 2.22
C LEU A 593 20.26 1.59 2.71
N VAL A 594 21.24 1.22 1.87
CA VAL A 594 22.67 1.30 2.19
C VAL A 594 23.07 2.74 2.52
N GLN A 595 22.54 3.71 1.77
CA GLN A 595 22.77 5.12 2.05
C GLN A 595 22.25 5.51 3.44
N ARG A 596 21.04 5.08 3.80
CA ARG A 596 20.46 5.33 5.14
C ARG A 596 21.30 4.68 6.24
N PHE A 597 21.78 3.45 6.04
CA PHE A 597 22.70 2.80 6.97
C PHE A 597 24.00 3.59 7.15
N LEU A 598 24.61 4.06 6.05
CA LEU A 598 25.82 4.87 6.10
C LEU A 598 25.60 6.18 6.85
N CYS A 599 24.48 6.87 6.62
CA CYS A 599 24.17 8.14 7.30
C CYS A 599 23.96 7.93 8.81
N ALA A 600 23.19 6.90 9.18
CA ALA A 600 22.92 6.58 10.58
C ALA A 600 24.19 6.13 11.33
N GLU A 601 25.09 5.40 10.66
CA GLU A 601 26.33 4.91 11.28
C GLU A 601 27.44 5.97 11.33
N ALA A 602 27.55 6.80 10.29
CA ALA A 602 28.53 7.86 10.23
C ALA A 602 28.10 9.11 11.02
N GLU A 603 26.82 9.21 11.37
CA GLU A 603 26.19 10.43 11.90
C GLU A 603 26.50 11.62 11.00
N VAL A 604 26.26 11.39 9.71
CA VAL A 604 26.41 12.37 8.65
C VAL A 604 25.03 12.61 8.07
N ASP A 605 24.71 13.88 7.87
CA ASP A 605 23.47 14.30 7.24
C ASP A 605 23.31 13.61 5.88
N GLY A 606 22.21 12.88 5.71
CA GLY A 606 21.96 12.14 4.48
C GLY A 606 21.77 13.02 3.27
N SER A 607 21.46 14.31 3.47
CA SER A 607 21.46 15.29 2.40
C SER A 607 22.86 15.54 1.81
N LYS A 608 23.89 15.61 2.66
CA LYS A 608 25.28 15.82 2.24
C LYS A 608 25.79 14.61 1.47
N LEU A 609 25.42 13.40 1.91
CA LEU A 609 25.80 12.17 1.22
C LEU A 609 25.10 12.01 -0.14
N ARG A 610 23.86 12.50 -0.31
CA ARG A 610 23.15 12.48 -1.61
C ARG A 610 23.66 13.51 -2.60
N THR A 611 24.03 14.69 -2.11
CA THR A 611 24.45 15.83 -2.95
C THR A 611 25.93 15.84 -3.26
N GLY A 612 26.73 15.04 -2.56
CA GLY A 612 28.19 15.00 -2.70
C GLY A 612 28.93 16.14 -2.00
N PHE A 613 28.22 17.08 -1.36
CA PHE A 613 28.81 18.18 -0.57
C PHE A 613 29.18 17.71 0.84
N LEU A 614 30.14 16.79 0.91
CA LEU A 614 30.72 16.32 2.16
C LEU A 614 31.87 17.23 2.57
N ALA A 615 31.89 17.63 3.84
CA ALA A 615 33.06 18.32 4.36
C ALA A 615 34.25 17.34 4.46
N ASP A 616 35.48 17.86 4.45
CA ASP A 616 36.68 17.04 4.66
C ASP A 616 36.63 16.23 5.97
N SER A 617 35.90 16.73 6.97
CA SER A 617 35.66 16.05 8.24
C SER A 617 34.65 14.88 8.16
N ASP A 618 33.81 14.83 7.13
CA ASP A 618 32.78 13.80 6.97
C ASP A 618 33.36 12.53 6.32
N TRP A 619 34.36 12.67 5.44
CA TRP A 619 35.03 11.54 4.79
C TRP A 619 35.62 10.51 5.78
N PRO A 620 36.35 10.90 6.85
CA PRO A 620 36.81 9.96 7.87
C PRO A 620 35.68 9.28 8.65
N LYS A 621 34.52 9.92 8.81
CA LYS A 621 33.36 9.29 9.47
C LYS A 621 32.72 8.24 8.57
N LEU A 622 32.53 8.58 7.29
CA LEU A 622 31.99 7.68 6.27
C LEU A 622 32.91 6.49 6.04
N ALA A 623 34.22 6.69 5.93
CA ALA A 623 35.18 5.59 5.77
C ALA A 623 35.13 4.61 6.95
N ARG A 624 35.03 5.11 8.19
CA ARG A 624 34.84 4.26 9.38
C ARG A 624 33.49 3.54 9.40
N ALA A 625 32.42 4.20 8.98
CA ALA A 625 31.10 3.60 8.86
C ALA A 625 31.07 2.51 7.78
N MET A 626 31.68 2.76 6.62
CA MET A 626 31.83 1.77 5.54
C MET A 626 32.59 0.54 5.99
N GLY A 627 33.70 0.71 6.73
CA GLY A 627 34.46 -0.42 7.27
C GLY A 627 33.59 -1.31 8.16
N ARG A 628 32.86 -0.71 9.11
CA ARG A 628 31.96 -1.44 10.02
C ARG A 628 30.79 -2.09 9.30
N LEU A 629 30.19 -1.41 8.31
CA LEU A 629 29.09 -1.95 7.52
C LEU A 629 29.54 -3.07 6.58
N SER A 630 30.76 -3.01 6.06
CA SER A 630 31.31 -4.08 5.20
C SER A 630 31.53 -5.38 5.95
N GLU A 631 31.80 -5.32 7.25
CA GLU A 631 31.94 -6.49 8.12
C GLU A 631 30.60 -6.98 8.67
N ALA A 632 29.56 -6.13 8.65
CA ALA A 632 28.25 -6.46 9.20
C ALA A 632 27.50 -7.46 8.30
N PRO A 633 26.96 -8.56 8.85
CA PRO A 633 26.27 -9.60 8.07
C PRO A 633 24.82 -9.19 7.71
N ILE A 634 24.66 -8.15 6.88
CA ILE A 634 23.36 -7.65 6.41
C ILE A 634 23.12 -8.13 4.96
N PHE A 635 22.01 -8.81 4.72
CA PHE A 635 21.59 -9.30 3.41
C PHE A 635 20.31 -8.57 2.98
N ILE A 636 20.31 -7.91 1.82
CA ILE A 636 19.18 -7.11 1.33
C ILE A 636 18.61 -7.73 0.06
N ASP A 637 17.28 -7.81 -0.01
CA ASP A 637 16.51 -8.20 -1.18
C ASP A 637 15.49 -7.10 -1.47
N ASP A 638 15.62 -6.43 -2.62
CA ASP A 638 14.78 -5.31 -3.07
C ASP A 638 13.78 -5.69 -4.17
N SER A 639 13.41 -6.97 -4.25
CA SER A 639 12.42 -7.46 -5.22
C SER A 639 11.03 -6.80 -4.98
N ALA A 640 10.54 -6.01 -5.94
CA ALA A 640 9.29 -5.24 -5.82
C ALA A 640 8.03 -6.09 -5.61
N THR A 641 8.02 -7.32 -6.13
CA THR A 641 6.95 -8.30 -5.94
C THR A 641 7.55 -9.60 -5.47
N ILE A 642 7.31 -9.97 -4.21
CA ILE A 642 7.80 -11.23 -3.63
C ILE A 642 6.69 -11.89 -2.81
N SER A 643 6.59 -13.22 -2.95
CA SER A 643 5.68 -14.03 -2.15
C SER A 643 6.35 -14.49 -0.84
N VAL A 644 5.55 -14.88 0.16
CA VAL A 644 6.09 -15.43 1.41
C VAL A 644 6.83 -16.76 1.18
N ILE A 645 6.51 -17.49 0.10
CA ILE A 645 7.16 -18.75 -0.26
C ILE A 645 8.60 -18.48 -0.74
N GLU A 646 8.78 -17.51 -1.63
CA GLU A 646 10.10 -17.11 -2.11
C GLU A 646 10.96 -16.52 -0.99
N MET A 647 10.37 -15.68 -0.13
CA MET A 647 11.04 -15.17 1.08
C MET A 647 11.51 -16.33 1.98
N ARG A 648 10.67 -17.35 2.18
CA ARG A 648 11.01 -18.55 2.94
C ARG A 648 12.18 -19.32 2.33
N ALA A 649 12.18 -19.52 1.02
CA ALA A 649 13.27 -20.22 0.32
C ALA A 649 14.61 -19.50 0.50
N LYS A 650 14.61 -18.17 0.30
CA LYS A 650 15.81 -17.31 0.48
C LYS A 650 16.28 -17.30 1.94
N ALA A 651 15.37 -17.15 2.90
CA ALA A 651 15.68 -17.15 4.32
C ALA A 651 16.24 -18.51 4.80
N ARG A 652 15.71 -19.63 4.32
CA ARG A 652 16.26 -20.98 4.60
C ARG A 652 17.69 -21.13 4.10
N LYS A 653 17.95 -20.69 2.86
CA LYS A 653 19.29 -20.72 2.27
C LYS A 653 20.28 -19.90 3.11
N LEU A 654 19.92 -18.66 3.43
CA LEU A 654 20.75 -17.78 4.28
C LEU A 654 20.98 -18.37 5.67
N ARG A 655 19.98 -19.03 6.26
CA ARG A 655 20.16 -19.70 7.56
C ARG A 655 21.15 -20.86 7.48
N ALA A 656 21.09 -21.67 6.43
CA ALA A 656 21.99 -22.79 6.24
C ALA A 656 23.44 -22.36 5.95
N GLU A 657 23.62 -21.28 5.19
CA GLU A 657 24.95 -20.79 4.78
C GLU A 657 25.60 -19.88 5.84
N HIS A 658 24.82 -19.03 6.51
CA HIS A 658 25.34 -17.93 7.33
C HIS A 658 24.78 -17.86 8.76
N GLY A 659 23.81 -18.69 9.15
CA GLY A 659 23.27 -18.69 10.52
C GLY A 659 22.38 -17.47 10.84
N LEU A 660 21.40 -17.20 9.97
CA LEU A 660 20.42 -16.10 10.08
C LEU A 660 19.83 -15.93 11.49
N GLY A 661 19.79 -14.68 11.99
CA GLY A 661 19.37 -14.34 13.35
C GLY A 661 18.29 -13.26 13.47
N LEU A 662 17.97 -12.50 12.41
CA LEU A 662 16.84 -11.57 12.35
C LEU A 662 16.31 -11.43 10.92
N ILE A 663 14.99 -11.31 10.76
CA ILE A 663 14.35 -10.99 9.47
C ILE A 663 13.58 -9.67 9.61
N VAL A 664 13.73 -8.77 8.63
CA VAL A 664 12.96 -7.53 8.51
C VAL A 664 12.24 -7.50 7.17
N VAL A 665 10.96 -7.13 7.17
CA VAL A 665 10.13 -7.00 5.96
C VAL A 665 9.49 -5.61 5.91
N ASP A 666 9.80 -4.84 4.87
CA ASP A 666 9.32 -3.46 4.65
C ASP A 666 8.61 -3.32 3.29
N TYR A 667 7.28 -3.26 3.19
CA TYR A 667 6.26 -3.38 4.24
C TYR A 667 5.24 -4.47 3.89
N LEU A 668 4.56 -4.99 4.92
CA LEU A 668 3.70 -6.17 4.86
C LEU A 668 2.63 -6.07 3.75
N GLN A 669 2.08 -4.88 3.54
CA GLN A 669 1.04 -4.65 2.53
C GLN A 669 1.56 -4.52 1.09
N MET A 670 2.82 -4.85 0.78
CA MET A 670 3.29 -5.04 -0.61
C MET A 670 3.52 -6.51 -0.96
N ILE A 671 3.45 -7.41 0.02
CA ILE A 671 3.57 -8.85 -0.21
C ILE A 671 2.35 -9.32 -1.01
N GLN A 672 2.59 -10.16 -2.01
CA GLN A 672 1.52 -10.78 -2.81
C GLN A 672 1.15 -12.15 -2.24
N SER A 673 -0.15 -12.42 -2.13
CA SER A 673 -0.64 -13.78 -1.92
C SER A 673 -0.75 -14.55 -3.23
N TYR A 674 -0.47 -15.85 -3.17
CA TYR A 674 -0.59 -16.78 -4.29
C TYR A 674 -2.05 -17.08 -4.66
N LYS A 675 -3.00 -16.80 -3.74
CA LYS A 675 -4.44 -16.95 -4.00
C LYS A 675 -5.03 -15.60 -4.41
N ARG A 676 -5.70 -15.55 -5.57
CA ARG A 676 -6.64 -14.46 -5.90
C ARG A 676 -7.74 -14.46 -4.86
N THR A 677 -7.61 -13.56 -3.89
CA THR A 677 -8.58 -13.33 -2.84
C THR A 677 -9.25 -12.00 -3.17
N GLU A 678 -10.59 -11.94 -3.20
CA GLU A 678 -11.29 -10.70 -3.54
C GLU A 678 -11.11 -9.60 -2.47
N ASN A 679 -10.62 -9.96 -1.27
CA ASN A 679 -10.48 -9.07 -0.12
C ASN A 679 -9.02 -8.95 0.35
N ARG A 680 -8.47 -7.74 0.26
CA ARG A 680 -7.09 -7.39 0.70
C ARG A 680 -6.85 -7.66 2.19
N THR A 681 -7.87 -7.54 3.04
CA THR A 681 -7.75 -7.80 4.49
C THR A 681 -7.51 -9.29 4.78
N GLN A 682 -8.18 -10.17 4.05
CA GLN A 682 -7.97 -11.62 4.14
C GLN A 682 -6.58 -12.00 3.63
N GLU A 683 -6.17 -11.39 2.53
CA GLU A 683 -4.83 -11.58 1.95
C GLU A 683 -3.72 -11.21 2.96
N ILE A 684 -3.83 -10.04 3.59
CA ILE A 684 -2.91 -9.56 4.63
C ILE A 684 -2.88 -10.52 5.84
N SER A 685 -4.03 -11.09 6.19
CA SER A 685 -4.16 -12.03 7.30
C SER A 685 -3.47 -13.36 7.01
N GLU A 686 -3.62 -13.89 5.80
CA GLU A 686 -2.90 -15.08 5.34
C GLU A 686 -1.38 -14.86 5.27
N ILE A 687 -0.96 -13.67 4.80
CA ILE A 687 0.44 -13.24 4.78
C ILE A 687 1.01 -13.22 6.19
N ALA A 688 0.32 -12.59 7.15
CA ALA A 688 0.77 -12.54 8.54
C ALA A 688 0.91 -13.93 9.18
N ARG A 689 -0.06 -14.84 8.94
CA ARG A 689 0.04 -16.25 9.37
C ARG A 689 1.25 -16.96 8.77
N SER A 690 1.50 -16.72 7.49
CA SER A 690 2.63 -17.32 6.77
C SER A 690 3.97 -16.80 7.29
N LEU A 691 4.07 -15.51 7.61
CA LEU A 691 5.26 -14.90 8.23
C LEU A 691 5.49 -15.42 9.65
N LYS A 692 4.43 -15.60 10.47
CA LYS A 692 4.57 -16.22 11.80
C LYS A 692 5.00 -17.68 11.71
N SER A 693 4.50 -18.42 10.72
CA SER A 693 4.95 -19.78 10.44
C SER A 693 6.44 -19.81 10.07
N LEU A 694 6.89 -18.88 9.22
CA LEU A 694 8.30 -18.71 8.88
C LEU A 694 9.17 -18.40 10.11
N ALA A 695 8.74 -17.47 10.97
CA ALA A 695 9.46 -17.13 12.20
C ALA A 695 9.64 -18.34 13.13
N LYS A 696 8.57 -19.14 13.33
CA LYS A 696 8.61 -20.37 14.13
C LYS A 696 9.48 -21.46 13.51
N GLU A 697 9.33 -21.68 12.21
CA GLU A 697 10.07 -22.70 11.46
C GLU A 697 11.58 -22.43 11.54
N LEU A 698 11.96 -21.16 11.38
CA LEU A 698 13.36 -20.76 11.46
C LEU A 698 13.83 -20.51 12.90
N ASN A 699 12.94 -20.45 13.88
CA ASN A 699 13.25 -20.04 15.25
C ASN A 699 14.02 -18.69 15.31
N ILE A 700 13.55 -17.71 14.54
CA ILE A 700 14.17 -16.38 14.35
C ILE A 700 13.11 -15.30 14.61
N PRO A 701 13.42 -14.17 15.26
CA PRO A 701 12.53 -13.02 15.32
C PRO A 701 12.29 -12.41 13.94
N LEU A 702 11.03 -12.08 13.62
CA LEU A 702 10.65 -11.44 12.36
C LEU A 702 9.97 -10.09 12.63
N ILE A 703 10.55 -9.01 12.13
CA ILE A 703 9.94 -7.68 12.13
C ILE A 703 9.20 -7.45 10.82
N ALA A 704 7.90 -7.22 10.88
CA ALA A 704 7.09 -6.79 9.73
C ALA A 704 6.65 -5.35 9.94
N VAL A 705 7.05 -4.46 9.03
CA VAL A 705 6.57 -3.08 9.00
C VAL A 705 5.17 -3.06 8.43
N SER A 706 4.26 -2.35 9.09
CA SER A 706 2.89 -2.17 8.62
C SER A 706 2.51 -0.70 8.61
N GLN A 707 1.89 -0.25 7.54
CA GLN A 707 1.33 1.10 7.49
C GLN A 707 -0.05 1.15 8.18
N LEU A 708 -0.25 2.14 9.05
CA LEU A 708 -1.56 2.40 9.66
C LEU A 708 -2.49 3.15 8.71
N SER A 709 -3.79 2.88 8.81
CA SER A 709 -4.81 3.68 8.12
C SER A 709 -4.87 5.11 8.66
N ARG A 710 -5.29 6.08 7.84
CA ARG A 710 -5.44 7.47 8.26
C ARG A 710 -6.63 7.72 9.21
N ALA A 711 -7.41 6.67 9.53
CA ALA A 711 -8.53 6.76 10.47
C ALA A 711 -8.11 7.20 11.88
N VAL A 712 -6.84 6.98 12.24
CA VAL A 712 -6.21 7.44 13.48
C VAL A 712 -6.29 8.96 13.65
N GLU A 713 -6.46 9.74 12.57
CA GLU A 713 -6.40 11.22 12.62
C GLU A 713 -7.72 11.89 12.97
N VAL A 714 -8.84 11.20 12.74
CA VAL A 714 -10.18 11.69 13.04
C VAL A 714 -10.52 11.51 14.52
N THR A 715 -9.81 10.61 15.21
CA THR A 715 -9.97 10.44 16.65
C THR A 715 -9.26 11.60 17.37
N GLY A 716 -9.95 12.25 18.32
CA GLY A 716 -9.46 13.47 18.97
C GLY A 716 -8.06 13.38 19.64
N THR A 717 -7.52 12.17 19.85
CA THR A 717 -6.18 11.97 20.45
C THR A 717 -5.08 11.77 19.40
N ARG A 718 -5.40 11.45 18.14
CA ARG A 718 -4.44 11.18 17.03
C ARG A 718 -3.35 10.12 17.30
N ARG A 719 -3.42 9.44 18.46
CA ARG A 719 -2.49 8.42 18.92
C ARG A 719 -2.91 7.04 18.39
N PRO A 720 -2.01 6.26 17.77
CA PRO A 720 -2.30 4.89 17.36
C PRO A 720 -2.75 4.00 18.51
N MET A 721 -3.72 3.12 18.24
CA MET A 721 -4.29 2.18 19.19
C MET A 721 -4.52 0.84 18.47
N LEU A 722 -4.61 -0.27 19.21
CA LEU A 722 -4.90 -1.58 18.62
C LEU A 722 -6.21 -1.58 17.83
N SER A 723 -7.20 -0.78 18.24
CA SER A 723 -8.46 -0.59 17.53
C SER A 723 -8.30 -0.04 16.11
N HIS A 724 -7.21 0.69 15.81
CA HIS A 724 -6.91 1.18 14.46
C HIS A 724 -6.44 0.09 13.49
N LEU A 725 -6.15 -1.12 14.00
CA LEU A 725 -5.94 -2.33 13.21
C LEU A 725 -7.22 -3.21 13.15
N ARG A 726 -8.36 -2.79 13.75
CA ARG A 726 -9.57 -3.60 13.93
C ARG A 726 -10.85 -2.96 13.37
N GLU A 727 -11.86 -3.80 13.20
CA GLU A 727 -13.23 -3.52 12.75
C GLU A 727 -14.19 -3.92 13.90
N CYS A 728 -14.90 -3.01 14.58
CA CYS A 728 -15.64 -3.37 15.80
C CYS A 728 -17.14 -3.00 15.73
N VAL A 729 -17.98 -3.74 16.46
CA VAL A 729 -19.42 -3.46 16.64
C VAL A 729 -19.69 -2.99 18.07
N THR A 730 -20.84 -2.39 18.37
CA THR A 730 -21.14 -1.93 19.74
C THR A 730 -21.79 -2.98 20.63
N ALA A 731 -21.75 -2.75 21.95
CA ALA A 731 -22.24 -3.67 22.98
C ALA A 731 -23.70 -4.12 22.79
N ASP A 732 -24.52 -3.24 22.23
CA ASP A 732 -25.94 -3.41 21.94
C ASP A 732 -26.23 -4.22 20.66
N THR A 733 -25.19 -4.58 19.90
CA THR A 733 -25.33 -5.42 18.70
C THR A 733 -25.88 -6.79 19.08
N VAL A 734 -27.02 -7.15 18.51
CA VAL A 734 -27.72 -8.42 18.71
C VAL A 734 -27.16 -9.47 17.75
N VAL A 735 -26.86 -10.63 18.31
CA VAL A 735 -26.50 -11.86 17.62
C VAL A 735 -27.48 -12.98 18.00
N TRP A 736 -27.56 -14.01 17.17
CA TRP A 736 -28.50 -15.13 17.35
C TRP A 736 -27.77 -16.41 17.66
N ASP A 737 -28.18 -17.05 18.75
CA ASP A 737 -27.87 -18.45 19.02
C ASP A 737 -28.57 -19.33 17.97
N ALA A 738 -27.78 -20.02 17.17
CA ALA A 738 -28.23 -20.86 16.07
C ALA A 738 -28.93 -22.14 16.56
N ASP A 739 -28.70 -22.57 17.80
CA ASP A 739 -29.26 -23.79 18.36
C ASP A 739 -30.61 -23.52 19.04
N THR A 740 -30.71 -22.40 19.75
CA THR A 740 -31.89 -22.07 20.55
C THR A 740 -32.78 -20.98 19.94
N GLY A 741 -32.28 -20.25 18.93
CA GLY A 741 -32.94 -19.08 18.34
C GLY A 741 -32.97 -17.86 19.26
N ARG A 742 -32.31 -17.91 20.43
CA ARG A 742 -32.28 -16.81 21.39
C ARG A 742 -31.45 -15.64 20.86
N ARG A 743 -31.94 -14.43 21.11
CA ARG A 743 -31.24 -13.17 20.87
C ARG A 743 -30.39 -12.81 22.08
N GLN A 744 -29.13 -12.44 21.84
CA GLN A 744 -28.22 -11.94 22.88
C GLN A 744 -27.43 -10.78 22.32
N THR A 745 -27.04 -9.82 23.16
CA THR A 745 -26.16 -8.74 22.69
C THR A 745 -24.70 -9.17 22.78
N VAL A 746 -23.83 -8.59 21.96
CA VAL A 746 -22.39 -8.86 21.98
C VAL A 746 -21.80 -8.51 23.35
N GLY A 747 -22.29 -7.45 24.02
CA GLY A 747 -21.88 -7.14 25.39
C GLY A 747 -22.24 -8.23 26.41
N GLN A 748 -23.44 -8.82 26.30
CA GLN A 748 -23.84 -9.96 27.14
C GLN A 748 -23.01 -11.22 26.83
N LEU A 749 -22.72 -11.44 25.54
CA LEU A 749 -21.90 -12.56 25.09
C LEU A 749 -20.45 -12.44 25.58
N ALA A 750 -19.88 -11.23 25.57
CA ALA A 750 -18.55 -10.94 26.08
C ALA A 750 -18.44 -11.16 27.60
N ALA A 751 -19.53 -10.95 28.34
CA ALA A 751 -19.59 -11.21 29.77
C ALA A 751 -19.82 -12.70 30.12
N SER A 752 -20.15 -13.54 29.13
CA SER A 752 -20.42 -14.97 29.32
C SER A 752 -19.12 -15.80 29.21
N PRO A 753 -18.90 -16.78 30.11
CA PRO A 753 -17.76 -17.69 30.03
C PRO A 753 -17.93 -18.80 28.98
N ASP A 754 -19.14 -18.99 28.45
CA ASP A 754 -19.46 -19.97 27.41
C ASP A 754 -20.25 -19.32 26.27
N TRP A 755 -19.89 -19.63 25.03
CA TRP A 755 -20.46 -19.02 23.82
C TRP A 755 -21.27 -20.03 23.01
N PRO A 756 -22.56 -19.76 22.75
CA PRO A 756 -23.37 -20.59 21.87
C PRO A 756 -22.84 -20.55 20.43
N ARG A 757 -23.29 -21.49 19.60
CA ARG A 757 -23.08 -21.38 18.15
C ARG A 757 -23.90 -20.21 17.63
N LEU A 758 -23.27 -19.25 16.98
CA LEU A 758 -23.95 -18.10 16.39
C LEU A 758 -24.24 -18.34 14.91
N LEU A 759 -25.25 -17.65 14.39
CA LEU A 759 -25.53 -17.64 12.96
C LEU A 759 -24.45 -16.88 12.18
N SER A 760 -23.94 -17.52 11.14
CA SER A 760 -23.00 -16.98 10.17
C SER A 760 -23.44 -17.34 8.76
N LEU A 761 -22.91 -16.67 7.75
CA LEU A 761 -23.12 -16.98 6.34
C LEU A 761 -21.96 -17.82 5.78
N ASP A 762 -22.24 -18.87 5.01
CA ASP A 762 -21.23 -19.61 4.25
C ASP A 762 -21.01 -19.02 2.84
N SER A 763 -20.10 -19.61 2.05
CA SER A 763 -19.78 -19.17 0.70
C SER A 763 -20.93 -19.31 -0.30
N ASP A 764 -21.90 -20.18 -0.01
CA ASP A 764 -23.09 -20.40 -0.84
C ASP A 764 -24.25 -19.47 -0.43
N GLY A 765 -24.01 -18.58 0.55
CA GLY A 765 -25.01 -17.64 1.04
C GLY A 765 -26.07 -18.27 1.94
N ARG A 766 -25.77 -19.41 2.59
CA ARG A 766 -26.65 -20.09 3.54
C ARG A 766 -26.25 -19.79 4.97
N LEU A 767 -27.24 -19.79 5.86
CA LEU A 767 -26.99 -19.59 7.28
C LEU A 767 -26.48 -20.90 7.91
N VAL A 768 -25.30 -20.83 8.52
CA VAL A 768 -24.63 -21.94 9.19
C VAL A 768 -24.31 -21.62 10.66
N PRO A 769 -24.43 -22.60 11.58
CA PRO A 769 -24.08 -22.43 12.98
C PRO A 769 -22.57 -22.52 13.19
N VAL A 770 -21.95 -21.47 13.73
CA VAL A 770 -20.51 -21.42 14.00
C VAL A 770 -20.26 -21.01 15.45
N ARG A 771 -19.43 -21.74 16.18
CA ARG A 771 -19.06 -21.36 17.55
C ARG A 771 -18.00 -20.25 17.51
N PRO A 772 -18.21 -19.10 18.18
CA PRO A 772 -17.19 -18.09 18.32
C PRO A 772 -15.95 -18.66 19.00
N SER A 773 -14.78 -18.28 18.51
CA SER A 773 -13.49 -18.60 19.12
C SER A 773 -13.01 -17.53 20.10
N ALA A 774 -13.53 -16.30 19.97
CA ALA A 774 -13.31 -15.20 20.90
C ALA A 774 -14.45 -14.17 20.83
N VAL A 775 -14.79 -13.58 21.97
CA VAL A 775 -15.67 -12.40 22.10
C VAL A 775 -15.09 -11.53 23.21
N PHE A 776 -14.82 -10.25 22.95
CA PHE A 776 -14.18 -9.37 23.94
C PHE A 776 -14.52 -7.88 23.79
N GLU A 777 -14.46 -7.16 24.90
CA GLU A 777 -14.54 -5.70 24.95
C GLU A 777 -13.23 -5.07 24.47
N LYS A 778 -13.31 -3.99 23.68
CA LYS A 778 -12.15 -3.28 23.13
C LYS A 778 -12.01 -1.84 23.61
N GLY A 779 -12.94 -1.35 24.44
CA GLY A 779 -12.98 0.02 24.94
C GLY A 779 -13.89 0.93 24.11
N GLU A 780 -13.82 2.24 24.34
CA GLU A 780 -14.66 3.23 23.66
C GLU A 780 -14.09 3.66 22.30
N ASN A 781 -14.93 3.79 21.28
CA ASN A 781 -14.53 4.26 19.95
C ASN A 781 -15.66 5.05 19.26
N ASP A 782 -15.31 5.85 18.25
CA ASP A 782 -16.28 6.57 17.43
C ASP A 782 -17.06 5.59 16.53
N VAL A 783 -18.39 5.69 16.54
CA VAL A 783 -19.29 4.72 15.90
C VAL A 783 -20.28 5.41 14.96
N PHE A 784 -20.62 4.69 13.90
CA PHE A 784 -21.59 5.05 12.88
C PHE A 784 -22.77 4.11 12.97
N GLU A 785 -23.97 4.62 12.74
CA GLU A 785 -25.19 3.83 12.59
C GLU A 785 -25.57 3.77 11.11
N VAL A 786 -25.73 2.55 10.59
CA VAL A 786 -26.40 2.30 9.32
C VAL A 786 -27.83 1.88 9.61
N ARG A 787 -28.80 2.48 8.92
CA ARG A 787 -30.21 2.07 8.94
C ARG A 787 -30.67 1.65 7.55
N THR A 788 -31.35 0.51 7.48
CA THR A 788 -31.88 -0.03 6.23
C THR A 788 -33.39 0.16 6.11
N SER A 789 -33.91 -0.10 4.91
CA SER A 789 -35.30 0.12 4.50
C SER A 789 -36.28 -0.82 5.19
N THR A 790 -35.83 -1.99 5.60
CA THR A 790 -36.61 -2.89 6.45
C THR A 790 -36.54 -2.53 7.94
N GLY A 791 -35.80 -1.47 8.30
CA GLY A 791 -35.68 -0.99 9.67
C GLY A 791 -34.52 -1.58 10.49
N ARG A 792 -33.67 -2.43 9.89
CA ARG A 792 -32.46 -2.93 10.58
C ARG A 792 -31.48 -1.79 10.83
N ARG A 793 -30.75 -1.90 11.94
CA ARG A 793 -29.76 -0.90 12.37
C ARG A 793 -28.50 -1.59 12.79
N LEU A 794 -27.34 -1.14 12.36
CA LEU A 794 -26.04 -1.61 12.85
C LEU A 794 -25.22 -0.42 13.29
N LYS A 795 -24.81 -0.43 14.56
CA LYS A 795 -23.88 0.55 15.13
C LYS A 795 -22.50 -0.10 15.23
N ALA A 796 -21.53 0.45 14.50
CA ALA A 796 -20.19 -0.13 14.40
C ALA A 796 -19.16 0.96 14.09
N THR A 797 -17.87 0.63 14.20
CA THR A 797 -16.80 1.55 13.82
C THR A 797 -16.87 1.85 12.32
N ARG A 798 -16.41 3.05 11.93
CA ARG A 798 -16.42 3.55 10.53
C ARG A 798 -15.89 2.57 9.49
N ASN A 799 -14.89 1.79 9.86
CA ASN A 799 -14.18 0.85 9.00
C ASN A 799 -14.74 -0.56 9.05
N HIS A 800 -15.78 -0.82 9.85
CA HIS A 800 -16.38 -2.14 9.95
C HIS A 800 -17.04 -2.50 8.61
N PRO A 801 -16.74 -3.67 8.02
CA PRO A 801 -17.26 -4.03 6.71
C PRO A 801 -18.55 -4.84 6.82
N VAL A 802 -19.46 -4.53 5.90
CA VAL A 802 -20.73 -5.23 5.69
C VAL A 802 -20.77 -5.73 4.25
N LEU A 803 -21.46 -6.85 4.04
CA LEU A 803 -21.55 -7.45 2.72
C LEU A 803 -22.51 -6.65 1.83
N THR A 804 -22.07 -6.28 0.62
CA THR A 804 -22.85 -5.57 -0.42
C THR A 804 -22.83 -6.37 -1.73
N PRO A 805 -23.65 -6.04 -2.74
CA PRO A 805 -23.65 -6.74 -4.03
C PRO A 805 -22.27 -6.78 -4.72
N ASP A 806 -21.45 -5.76 -4.50
CA ASP A 806 -20.09 -5.65 -5.05
C ASP A 806 -19.02 -6.22 -4.09
N GLY A 807 -19.41 -7.01 -3.08
CA GLY A 807 -18.54 -7.55 -2.05
C GLY A 807 -18.54 -6.74 -0.74
N TRP A 808 -17.54 -6.96 0.11
CA TRP A 808 -17.46 -6.34 1.43
C TRP A 808 -17.07 -4.85 1.33
N LYS A 809 -17.93 -3.96 1.83
CA LYS A 809 -17.68 -2.51 1.87
C LYS A 809 -17.73 -2.00 3.31
N LYS A 810 -16.88 -1.02 3.63
CA LYS A 810 -16.83 -0.38 4.94
C LYS A 810 -18.03 0.53 5.15
N LEU A 811 -18.52 0.63 6.39
CA LEU A 811 -19.61 1.53 6.75
C LEU A 811 -19.42 2.97 6.23
N GLU A 812 -18.22 3.53 6.33
CA GLU A 812 -17.90 4.89 5.87
C GLU A 812 -18.02 5.10 4.35
N SER A 813 -17.95 4.02 3.57
CA SER A 813 -18.04 4.09 2.10
C SER A 813 -19.47 4.00 1.58
N LEU A 814 -20.44 3.70 2.45
CA LEU A 814 -21.83 3.48 2.11
C LEU A 814 -22.62 4.78 2.15
N LYS A 815 -23.57 4.93 1.25
CA LYS A 815 -24.49 6.07 1.16
C LYS A 815 -25.94 5.59 1.14
N PRO A 816 -26.91 6.45 1.53
CA PRO A 816 -28.32 6.18 1.28
C PRO A 816 -28.57 5.80 -0.19
N GLY A 817 -29.23 4.67 -0.41
CA GLY A 817 -29.44 4.06 -1.73
C GLY A 817 -28.58 2.81 -2.01
N ASP A 818 -27.45 2.65 -1.32
CA ASP A 818 -26.62 1.44 -1.44
C ASP A 818 -27.32 0.21 -0.82
N GLN A 819 -26.90 -0.98 -1.22
CA GLN A 819 -27.49 -2.24 -0.77
C GLN A 819 -26.55 -3.02 0.15
N VAL A 820 -27.10 -3.63 1.20
CA VAL A 820 -26.39 -4.50 2.14
C VAL A 820 -27.09 -5.83 2.33
N ALA A 821 -26.33 -6.88 2.57
CA ALA A 821 -26.88 -8.21 2.79
C ALA A 821 -27.56 -8.28 4.16
N ALA A 822 -28.80 -8.73 4.15
CA ALA A 822 -29.59 -9.02 5.33
C ALA A 822 -30.03 -10.49 5.33
N ALA A 823 -30.03 -11.12 6.50
CA ALA A 823 -30.47 -12.50 6.66
C ALA A 823 -32.01 -12.62 6.53
N ARG A 824 -32.47 -13.60 5.73
CA ARG A 824 -33.89 -13.98 5.62
C ARG A 824 -34.33 -14.72 6.89
N GLY A 825 -35.58 -14.54 7.31
CA GLY A 825 -36.13 -15.19 8.50
C GLY A 825 -35.69 -14.61 9.85
N VAL A 826 -34.72 -13.70 9.87
CA VAL A 826 -34.34 -12.92 11.04
C VAL A 826 -35.12 -11.59 11.01
N PHE A 827 -36.29 -11.57 11.66
CA PHE A 827 -37.24 -10.44 11.61
C PHE A 827 -36.70 -9.15 12.27
N ALA A 828 -37.05 -8.01 11.65
CA ALA A 828 -36.64 -6.65 11.97
C ALA A 828 -37.52 -5.94 13.03
N GLU A 829 -38.42 -6.64 13.73
CA GLU A 829 -39.08 -6.09 14.93
C GLU A 829 -38.03 -5.98 16.06
N LEU A 830 -37.26 -4.89 15.99
CA LEU A 830 -36.33 -4.40 16.99
C LEU A 830 -37.04 -3.24 17.71
N ASP A 831 -37.82 -3.56 18.75
CA ASP A 831 -38.22 -2.55 19.74
C ASP A 831 -36.95 -2.04 20.42
N TRP A 832 -36.58 -0.81 20.11
CA TRP A 832 -35.44 -0.11 20.68
C TRP A 832 -35.94 1.12 21.45
N PRO A 833 -35.60 1.31 22.75
CA PRO A 833 -34.72 0.49 23.60
C PRO A 833 -35.47 -0.64 24.33
N LEU A 834 -34.75 -1.70 24.72
CA LEU A 834 -35.27 -2.81 25.52
C LEU A 834 -35.65 -2.34 26.94
N ALA A 835 -36.87 -1.86 27.14
CA ALA A 835 -37.50 -1.83 28.46
C ALA A 835 -38.06 -3.23 28.76
N GLY A 836 -37.60 -3.81 29.86
CA GLY A 836 -37.77 -5.24 30.16
C GLY A 836 -39.21 -5.76 30.12
N SER A 837 -39.38 -6.94 29.54
CA SER A 837 -40.42 -7.91 29.91
C SER A 837 -40.03 -9.31 29.40
N PRO A 838 -40.14 -10.36 30.22
CA PRO A 838 -39.86 -11.73 29.83
C PRO A 838 -41.11 -12.34 29.18
N GLN A 839 -41.01 -12.93 27.99
CA GLN A 839 -41.91 -14.01 27.60
C GLN A 839 -41.35 -14.87 26.46
N ILE A 840 -41.17 -16.13 26.82
CA ILE A 840 -40.89 -17.27 25.95
C ILE A 840 -42.16 -17.57 25.14
N ARG A 841 -42.04 -17.73 23.82
CA ARG A 841 -42.83 -18.73 23.09
C ARG A 841 -41.90 -19.77 22.50
N SER A 842 -41.95 -20.92 23.14
CA SER A 842 -41.33 -22.19 22.75
C SER A 842 -41.85 -22.66 21.41
N GLN A 843 -40.96 -22.91 20.45
CA GLN A 843 -40.97 -24.07 19.56
C GLN A 843 -39.66 -24.11 18.75
N VAL A 844 -38.78 -25.03 19.12
CA VAL A 844 -37.74 -25.64 18.26
C VAL A 844 -38.10 -27.13 18.33
N PRO A 845 -38.31 -27.85 17.21
CA PRO A 845 -37.20 -28.17 16.31
C PRO A 845 -37.52 -28.29 14.81
N GLY A 846 -36.49 -28.03 14.00
CA GLY A 846 -36.40 -28.45 12.61
C GLY A 846 -36.70 -27.31 11.63
N VAL A 847 -35.69 -27.01 10.79
CA VAL A 847 -35.77 -26.34 9.47
C VAL A 847 -36.98 -25.42 9.34
N ILE A 848 -36.77 -24.10 9.47
CA ILE A 848 -37.82 -23.10 9.21
C ILE A 848 -38.38 -23.38 7.81
N ALA A 849 -39.54 -24.04 7.79
CA ALA A 849 -40.30 -24.31 6.61
C ALA A 849 -40.68 -22.97 5.98
N ARG A 850 -40.58 -22.89 4.65
CA ARG A 850 -41.13 -21.80 3.85
C ARG A 850 -42.63 -21.66 4.17
N SER A 851 -42.98 -20.84 5.14
CA SER A 851 -44.38 -20.54 5.44
C SER A 851 -44.90 -19.53 4.43
N GLU A 852 -46.01 -19.87 3.77
CA GLU A 852 -46.71 -19.16 2.70
C GLU A 852 -47.32 -17.78 3.09
N ALA A 853 -46.75 -17.08 4.07
CA ALA A 853 -47.25 -15.80 4.57
C ALA A 853 -46.73 -14.56 3.81
N THR A 854 -46.01 -14.73 2.69
CA THR A 854 -45.34 -13.63 1.96
C THR A 854 -46.19 -12.96 0.88
N LYS A 855 -47.52 -12.85 1.06
CA LYS A 855 -48.38 -12.24 0.02
C LYS A 855 -48.90 -10.84 0.27
N GLN A 856 -48.76 -10.24 1.46
CA GLN A 856 -49.28 -8.87 1.68
C GLN A 856 -48.44 -8.05 2.67
N SER A 857 -47.51 -7.25 2.14
CA SER A 857 -47.06 -5.96 2.72
C SER A 857 -46.28 -5.16 1.65
N PRO A 858 -46.32 -3.82 1.71
CA PRO A 858 -46.19 -2.95 0.53
C PRO A 858 -44.75 -2.83 0.02
N ALA A 859 -44.63 -2.50 -1.27
CA ALA A 859 -43.38 -2.35 -2.00
C ALA A 859 -42.39 -1.39 -1.31
N ILE A 860 -41.33 -1.96 -0.72
CA ILE A 860 -40.11 -1.26 -0.31
C ILE A 860 -38.97 -2.01 -1.00
N GLY A 861 -38.03 -1.28 -1.61
CA GLY A 861 -37.07 -1.74 -2.63
C GLY A 861 -36.20 -2.96 -2.24
N LEU A 862 -36.76 -4.16 -2.38
CA LEU A 862 -36.08 -5.44 -2.26
C LEU A 862 -35.61 -5.87 -3.65
N VAL A 863 -34.30 -6.12 -3.80
CA VAL A 863 -33.74 -6.75 -5.00
C VAL A 863 -33.44 -8.21 -4.66
N ASP A 864 -34.06 -9.13 -5.40
CA ASP A 864 -34.01 -10.56 -5.08
C ASP A 864 -32.66 -11.20 -5.48
N VAL A 865 -32.07 -11.89 -4.52
CA VAL A 865 -30.95 -12.84 -4.67
C VAL A 865 -31.54 -14.19 -5.12
N PRO A 866 -30.80 -15.07 -5.84
CA PRO A 866 -31.30 -16.39 -6.22
C PRO A 866 -31.99 -17.14 -5.07
N ALA A 867 -33.11 -17.82 -5.36
CA ALA A 867 -34.00 -18.43 -4.35
C ALA A 867 -33.36 -19.53 -3.46
N ALA A 868 -32.08 -19.84 -3.66
CA ALA A 868 -31.29 -20.82 -2.93
C ALA A 868 -30.47 -20.23 -1.75
N THR A 869 -30.41 -18.91 -1.61
CA THR A 869 -29.66 -18.22 -0.53
C THR A 869 -30.56 -17.80 0.63
N ASP A 870 -30.03 -17.82 1.85
CA ASP A 870 -30.72 -17.35 3.06
C ASP A 870 -30.55 -15.85 3.33
N MET A 871 -30.14 -15.08 2.31
CA MET A 871 -29.98 -13.63 2.40
C MET A 871 -30.78 -12.88 1.33
N PHE A 872 -30.95 -11.58 1.52
CA PHE A 872 -31.46 -10.65 0.52
C PHE A 872 -30.74 -9.30 0.59
N TRP A 873 -30.85 -8.51 -0.47
CA TRP A 873 -30.30 -7.15 -0.49
C TRP A 873 -31.31 -6.16 0.10
N ASP A 874 -30.92 -5.52 1.19
CA ASP A 874 -31.69 -4.48 1.86
C ASP A 874 -31.08 -3.11 1.54
N LEU A 875 -31.92 -2.12 1.30
CA LEU A 875 -31.50 -0.80 0.88
C LEU A 875 -31.15 0.07 2.09
N ILE A 876 -30.00 0.72 2.08
CA ILE A 876 -29.59 1.68 3.10
C ILE A 876 -30.42 2.96 2.94
N VAL A 877 -31.02 3.41 4.02
CA VAL A 877 -31.81 4.65 4.07
C VAL A 877 -31.02 5.77 4.76
N GLU A 878 -30.17 5.42 5.72
CA GLU A 878 -29.41 6.40 6.50
C GLU A 878 -28.05 5.80 6.91
N VAL A 879 -27.00 6.63 6.84
CA VAL A 879 -25.71 6.38 7.48
C VAL A 879 -25.36 7.65 8.25
N SER A 880 -25.27 7.58 9.58
CA SER A 880 -25.00 8.76 10.41
C SER A 880 -24.02 8.49 11.56
N PRO A 881 -23.11 9.43 11.88
CA PRO A 881 -22.25 9.30 13.05
C PRO A 881 -23.06 9.38 14.35
N LYS A 882 -22.72 8.56 15.36
CA LYS A 882 -23.42 8.50 16.66
C LYS A 882 -22.54 8.87 17.86
N GLY A 883 -21.31 9.33 17.64
CA GLY A 883 -20.37 9.69 18.71
C GLY A 883 -19.57 8.50 19.20
N ARG A 884 -19.14 8.51 20.47
CA ARG A 884 -18.37 7.43 21.10
C ARG A 884 -19.24 6.44 21.84
N ASP A 885 -18.95 5.16 21.68
CA ASP A 885 -19.63 4.06 22.38
C ASP A 885 -18.64 2.93 22.69
N LEU A 886 -18.97 2.07 23.64
CA LEU A 886 -18.18 0.88 23.95
C LEU A 886 -18.28 -0.13 22.79
N VAL A 887 -17.13 -0.46 22.21
CA VAL A 887 -17.03 -1.38 21.08
C VAL A 887 -16.47 -2.73 21.50
N PHE A 888 -17.01 -3.75 20.86
CA PHE A 888 -16.76 -5.15 21.08
C PHE A 888 -16.42 -5.81 19.75
N ASP A 889 -15.83 -6.98 19.84
CA ASP A 889 -15.44 -7.74 18.68
C ASP A 889 -15.58 -9.24 18.97
N LEU A 890 -15.82 -10.01 17.90
CA LEU A 890 -16.00 -11.44 17.94
C LEU A 890 -15.40 -12.15 16.72
N VAL A 891 -14.94 -13.38 16.94
CA VAL A 891 -14.17 -14.15 15.95
C VAL A 891 -14.87 -15.46 15.63
N MET A 892 -15.42 -15.53 14.42
CA MET A 892 -16.08 -16.70 13.84
C MET A 892 -15.11 -17.50 12.97
N PRO A 893 -14.61 -18.66 13.42
CA PRO A 893 -13.70 -19.48 12.63
C PRO A 893 -14.39 -20.09 11.40
N GLY A 894 -13.68 -20.11 10.27
CA GLY A 894 -14.12 -20.76 9.03
C GLY A 894 -14.91 -19.83 8.11
N THR A 895 -16.00 -19.22 8.60
CA THR A 895 -16.87 -18.35 7.81
C THR A 895 -16.43 -16.88 7.81
N HIS A 896 -15.70 -16.45 8.84
CA HIS A 896 -15.18 -15.10 8.98
C HIS A 896 -16.22 -13.96 9.02
N ASN A 897 -17.49 -14.29 9.28
CA ASN A 897 -18.59 -13.33 9.40
C ASN A 897 -19.62 -13.78 10.44
N PHE A 898 -20.55 -12.88 10.78
CA PHE A 898 -21.67 -13.15 11.67
C PHE A 898 -22.87 -12.27 11.32
N ILE A 899 -24.05 -12.66 11.82
CA ILE A 899 -25.29 -11.88 11.65
C ILE A 899 -25.44 -10.88 12.81
N ALA A 900 -25.22 -9.60 12.52
CA ALA A 900 -25.26 -8.47 13.45
C ALA A 900 -26.53 -7.64 13.23
N ASN A 901 -27.47 -7.62 14.17
CA ASN A 901 -28.78 -6.97 14.02
C ASN A 901 -29.53 -7.36 12.73
N GLY A 902 -29.30 -8.58 12.25
CA GLY A 902 -29.87 -9.11 11.01
C GLY A 902 -29.11 -8.73 9.73
N LEU A 903 -28.03 -7.94 9.83
CA LEU A 903 -27.12 -7.61 8.72
C LEU A 903 -25.88 -8.53 8.76
N VAL A 904 -25.32 -8.82 7.58
CA VAL A 904 -24.11 -9.64 7.49
C VAL A 904 -22.88 -8.74 7.71
N ALA A 905 -22.20 -8.98 8.83
CA ALA A 905 -21.05 -8.22 9.32
C ALA A 905 -19.81 -9.13 9.38
N HIS A 906 -18.63 -8.57 9.11
CA HIS A 906 -17.39 -9.35 9.07
C HIS A 906 -16.71 -9.45 10.44
N ASN A 907 -15.87 -10.46 10.65
CA ASN A 907 -14.97 -10.55 11.80
C ASN A 907 -13.86 -9.48 11.74
N SER A 908 -13.32 -9.08 12.90
CA SER A 908 -12.15 -8.20 12.93
C SER A 908 -10.77 -8.89 12.86
N GLY A 909 -9.86 -8.19 12.17
CA GLY A 909 -8.39 -8.33 12.03
C GLY A 909 -7.64 -9.49 12.68
N GLU A 910 -7.19 -10.46 11.87
CA GLU A 910 -6.27 -11.54 12.29
C GLU A 910 -4.82 -11.05 12.51
N LEU A 911 -4.43 -9.91 11.95
CA LEU A 911 -3.04 -9.41 11.97
C LEU A 911 -2.48 -9.28 13.39
N GLU A 912 -3.30 -8.73 14.32
CA GLU A 912 -2.93 -8.63 15.71
C GLU A 912 -2.89 -10.01 16.38
N GLN A 913 -3.85 -10.90 16.11
CA GLN A 913 -3.93 -12.20 16.79
C GLN A 913 -2.67 -13.04 16.56
N VAL A 914 -2.10 -12.92 15.36
CA VAL A 914 -0.92 -13.66 14.91
C VAL A 914 0.38 -13.04 15.45
N ALA A 915 0.42 -11.72 15.65
CA ALA A 915 1.58 -11.02 16.19
C ALA A 915 1.79 -11.32 17.69
N ASP A 916 3.04 -11.53 18.09
CA ASP A 916 3.40 -11.68 19.51
C ASP A 916 3.72 -10.34 20.14
N LEU A 917 4.21 -9.39 19.34
CA LEU A 917 4.51 -8.01 19.73
C LEU A 917 3.94 -7.03 18.70
N VAL A 918 3.19 -6.02 19.15
CA VAL A 918 2.70 -4.91 18.31
C VAL A 918 3.22 -3.60 18.87
N VAL A 919 3.97 -2.87 18.05
CA VAL A 919 4.61 -1.61 18.41
C VAL A 919 4.06 -0.51 17.50
N PHE A 920 3.58 0.59 18.09
CA PHE A 920 3.25 1.80 17.35
C PHE A 920 4.33 2.87 17.50
N ILE A 921 4.52 3.66 16.46
CA ILE A 921 5.35 4.86 16.51
C ILE A 921 4.43 6.08 16.46
N TYR A 922 4.53 6.92 17.48
CA TYR A 922 3.85 8.22 17.56
C TYR A 922 4.89 9.32 17.78
N ARG A 923 4.67 10.47 17.16
CA ARG A 923 5.53 11.65 17.30
C ARG A 923 4.63 12.84 17.49
N GLU A 924 4.68 13.47 18.65
CA GLU A 924 3.79 14.58 18.95
C GLU A 924 4.16 15.84 18.17
N ASP A 925 5.46 16.10 18.04
CA ASP A 925 6.05 17.24 17.31
C ASP A 925 5.67 17.27 15.83
N TYR A 926 5.27 16.11 15.30
CA TYR A 926 4.71 15.97 13.97
C TYR A 926 3.32 16.62 13.83
N TYR A 927 2.48 16.56 14.86
CA TYR A 927 1.11 17.09 14.84
C TYR A 927 0.97 18.44 15.53
N ASN A 928 1.84 18.71 16.49
CA ASN A 928 1.90 19.95 17.23
C ASN A 928 3.34 20.49 17.21
N PRO A 929 3.68 21.36 16.25
CA PRO A 929 5.03 21.94 16.12
C PRO A 929 5.48 22.73 17.35
N GLU A 930 4.53 23.24 18.15
CA GLU A 930 4.77 24.00 19.38
C GLU A 930 4.87 23.11 20.63
N THR A 931 4.85 21.78 20.49
CA THR A 931 4.99 20.88 21.63
C THR A 931 6.37 21.03 22.31
N GLU A 932 6.40 20.84 23.62
CA GLU A 932 7.64 20.75 24.39
C GLU A 932 8.45 19.48 24.04
N LYS A 933 7.80 18.46 23.45
CA LYS A 933 8.39 17.17 23.07
C LYS A 933 9.02 17.15 21.65
N LYS A 934 9.81 18.16 21.29
CA LYS A 934 10.45 18.23 19.96
C LYS A 934 11.42 17.07 19.71
N ASN A 935 11.31 16.44 18.55
CA ASN A 935 12.09 15.27 18.12
C ASN A 935 11.96 14.04 19.04
N ILE A 936 10.95 13.99 19.91
CA ILE A 936 10.68 12.82 20.74
C ILE A 936 9.67 11.92 20.02
N ALA A 937 10.04 10.67 19.83
CA ALA A 937 9.18 9.62 19.33
C ALA A 937 8.76 8.70 20.47
N GLU A 938 7.45 8.58 20.62
CA GLU A 938 6.78 7.63 21.50
C GLU A 938 6.66 6.28 20.79
N ILE A 939 7.39 5.29 21.29
CA ILE A 939 7.30 3.89 20.91
C ILE A 939 6.32 3.20 21.86
N ILE A 940 5.11 2.94 21.35
CA ILE A 940 4.00 2.41 22.13
C ILE A 940 3.94 0.89 21.93
N ILE A 941 4.35 0.12 22.92
CA ILE A 941 4.15 -1.34 22.94
C ILE A 941 2.70 -1.59 23.31
N ALA A 942 1.85 -1.82 22.29
CA ALA A 942 0.42 -1.95 22.48
C ALA A 942 -0.02 -3.39 22.75
N LYS A 943 0.76 -4.37 22.32
CA LYS A 943 0.57 -5.79 22.63
C LYS A 943 1.91 -6.45 22.85
N HIS A 944 2.03 -7.25 23.90
CA HIS A 944 3.19 -8.10 24.15
C HIS A 944 2.72 -9.42 24.77
N ARG A 945 2.94 -10.55 24.10
CA ARG A 945 2.39 -11.86 24.50
C ARG A 945 3.01 -12.43 25.77
N ASN A 946 4.30 -12.13 26.00
CA ASN A 946 5.13 -12.81 26.99
C ASN A 946 5.74 -11.84 28.03
N GLY A 947 5.11 -10.70 28.28
CA GLY A 947 5.74 -9.58 29.01
C GLY A 947 4.94 -8.27 28.94
N PRO A 948 5.46 -7.18 29.53
CA PRO A 948 4.68 -5.97 29.76
C PRO A 948 4.45 -5.14 28.49
N ILE A 949 3.29 -4.47 28.45
CA ILE A 949 3.03 -3.36 27.52
C ILE A 949 3.50 -2.04 28.15
N GLY A 950 3.75 -1.01 27.33
CA GLY A 950 4.27 0.25 27.83
C GLY A 950 4.64 1.26 26.76
N LEU A 951 5.10 2.42 27.23
CA LEU A 951 5.55 3.54 26.40
C LEU A 951 7.05 3.73 26.60
N VAL A 952 7.80 3.82 25.50
CA VAL A 952 9.22 4.19 25.50
C VAL A 952 9.38 5.47 24.69
N GLU A 953 10.13 6.44 25.23
CA GLU A 953 10.45 7.66 24.50
C GLU A 953 11.87 7.56 23.94
N LEU A 954 12.01 7.78 22.64
CA LEU A 954 13.30 7.82 21.93
C LEU A 954 13.49 9.20 21.30
N PHE A 955 14.74 9.64 21.18
CA PHE A 955 15.07 10.83 20.41
C PHE A 955 15.24 10.46 18.94
N PHE A 956 14.66 11.24 18.03
CA PHE A 956 14.77 11.02 16.59
C PHE A 956 15.63 12.10 15.92
N HIS A 957 16.84 11.72 15.51
CA HIS A 957 17.74 12.54 14.70
C HIS A 957 17.30 12.53 13.24
N LYS A 958 16.51 13.53 12.86
CA LYS A 958 15.96 13.68 11.51
C LYS A 958 17.03 13.76 10.41
N GLU A 959 18.15 14.44 10.67
CA GLU A 959 19.24 14.64 9.69
C GLU A 959 19.95 13.32 9.31
N HIS A 960 20.03 12.39 10.27
CA HIS A 960 20.74 11.12 10.11
C HIS A 960 19.81 9.93 9.88
N SER A 961 18.48 10.14 9.94
CA SER A 961 17.49 9.06 9.99
C SER A 961 17.85 8.04 11.07
N LYS A 962 18.03 8.51 12.31
CA LYS A 962 18.51 7.69 13.43
C LYS A 962 17.69 7.92 14.69
N PHE A 963 17.24 6.84 15.32
CA PHE A 963 16.73 6.88 16.69
C PHE A 963 17.87 6.72 17.70
N ALA A 964 17.77 7.38 18.85
CA ALA A 964 18.71 7.32 19.95
C ALA A 964 18.00 7.23 21.31
N ASN A 965 18.68 6.67 22.31
CA ASN A 965 18.20 6.63 23.70
C ASN A 965 18.18 8.06 24.27
N LEU A 966 17.15 8.40 25.06
CA LEU A 966 17.13 9.63 25.84
C LEU A 966 18.04 9.48 27.07
N GLU A 967 19.01 10.38 27.24
CA GLU A 967 19.81 10.43 28.47
C GLU A 967 18.92 10.88 29.64
N ARG A 968 18.56 9.93 30.52
CA ARG A 968 18.00 10.30 31.83
C ARG A 968 19.14 10.81 32.69
N ARG A 969 19.15 12.11 33.01
CA ARG A 969 19.88 12.62 34.18
C ARG A 969 19.38 11.82 35.39
N ARG A 970 20.18 10.85 35.85
CA ARG A 970 19.96 10.22 37.16
C ARG A 970 20.07 11.34 38.19
N VAL A 971 18.96 11.67 38.84
CA VAL A 971 18.94 12.46 40.08
C VAL A 971 19.33 11.54 41.22
#